data_AF-A0A837LJA1-F1
#
_entry.id   AF-A0A837LJA1-F1
#
_cell.length_a   1.000
_cell.length_b   1.000
_cell.length_c   1.000
_cell.angle_alpha   90.00
_cell.angle_beta   90.00
_cell.angle_gamma   90.00
#
_symmetry.space_group_name_H-M   'P 1'
#
loop_
_entity.id
_entity.type
_entity.pdbx_description
1 polymer ?
#
loop_
_entity_poly.entity_id
_entity_poly.type
_entity_poly.pdbx_seq_one_letter_code
_entity_poly.pdbx_strand_id
1 'polypeptide(L)'
;MQASNNSEADIFIYDEIGYWGVTAKQFVNDLRALGNLTHINFYINSPGGDVFDGIAIYNALKHHGAAITVHIDGLAASMASVIAMVGNPVIMPENTMMMIHKPWGFAGGDASDMRDYADLLDKVESVLIPAYAQKTGKSTEEIAAMLEDETWMNGSECLELGFADQVTPSLQAMSCIHSKRIEEFEKMPKSIRNMITPPRNTTQRDPVITQPQAPQAKTDPAPDENAIRAQVLAEQKARVNAIGDLFAMFGNKHMELQNQCVADPDCSVDKAKDLLLAELGKTATPSNKTTQPHIHAGNGNFVADGIRQALMARAGFEGQERDNVYNGMTLREYARMALTEKGIGVASYNPMQMVGLALTHSTSDFGNILLDVANKALLQGWEEAQETFEQWTKKGQLSDFKTAHRVGLGGFPSLRQVREGAEYKYITTSDKGETIALATYGEIFSVTRQAIINDDLNQLTDVPMKMGRAAKATIGDLVYAILTKNPKLSDGKALFHADHKNLSAGAISVASLDESRKLMRLQKEGERTLNIRPAYMLVPVALETLANQTIKSASVKGADINAGIVNPIQNFAEVIAEPRLDEADAKAWYLAAAKGTDTIEVAYLNGVDTPYIDQQEGFTTDGIATKVRIDAGVAPLDYRGMTKSTGQ
;
A
#
# COMPACT_ATOMS: atom_id res chain seq x y z
N MET A 1 -21.18 -1.87 -18.87
CA MET A 1 -22.54 -2.44 -18.99
C MET A 1 -23.28 -1.68 -20.07
N GLN A 2 -23.95 -2.36 -21.01
CA GLN A 2 -24.83 -1.73 -21.98
C GLN A 2 -26.26 -2.23 -21.72
N ALA A 3 -27.19 -1.32 -21.46
CA ALA A 3 -28.61 -1.67 -21.36
C ALA A 3 -29.18 -1.75 -22.77
N SER A 4 -29.69 -2.92 -23.15
CA SER A 4 -30.50 -3.07 -24.36
C SER A 4 -31.97 -2.74 -24.04
N ASN A 5 -32.75 -2.28 -25.01
CA ASN A 5 -34.10 -1.70 -24.84
C ASN A 5 -35.20 -2.69 -24.35
N ASN A 6 -34.84 -3.86 -23.84
CA ASN A 6 -35.72 -4.84 -23.22
C ASN A 6 -34.99 -5.33 -21.97
N SER A 7 -35.52 -5.12 -20.75
CA SER A 7 -35.22 -5.69 -19.41
C SER A 7 -34.03 -6.67 -19.21
N GLU A 8 -32.95 -6.51 -19.96
CA GLU A 8 -31.85 -7.44 -20.16
C GLU A 8 -30.58 -6.61 -20.28
N ALA A 9 -29.52 -7.06 -19.62
CA ALA A 9 -28.24 -6.36 -19.66
C ALA A 9 -27.07 -7.32 -19.81
N ASP A 10 -26.08 -6.84 -20.55
CA ASP A 10 -24.79 -7.50 -20.67
C ASP A 10 -23.81 -6.90 -19.64
N ILE A 11 -23.27 -7.78 -18.81
CA ILE A 11 -22.33 -7.46 -17.73
C ILE A 11 -21.05 -8.26 -17.94
N PHE A 12 -19.90 -7.59 -17.82
CA PHE A 12 -18.59 -8.18 -18.11
C PHE A 12 -17.68 -8.08 -16.88
N ILE A 13 -17.01 -9.17 -16.51
CA ILE A 13 -15.85 -9.19 -15.61
C ILE A 13 -14.64 -9.73 -16.39
N TYR A 14 -13.89 -8.81 -16.99
CA TYR A 14 -12.72 -9.10 -17.82
C TYR A 14 -11.40 -8.69 -17.15
N ASP A 15 -11.43 -8.54 -15.83
CA ASP A 15 -10.30 -8.08 -15.02
C ASP A 15 -10.23 -8.88 -13.71
N GLU A 16 -9.20 -8.62 -12.91
CA GLU A 16 -9.07 -9.18 -11.56
C GLU A 16 -10.24 -8.75 -10.66
N ILE A 17 -10.66 -9.61 -9.73
CA ILE A 17 -11.70 -9.30 -8.75
C ILE A 17 -11.05 -8.60 -7.55
N GLY A 18 -11.63 -7.50 -7.08
CA GLY A 18 -11.10 -6.75 -5.94
C GLY A 18 -10.38 -5.47 -6.34
N TYR A 19 -9.51 -4.98 -5.46
CA TYR A 19 -8.94 -3.62 -5.52
C TYR A 19 -8.21 -3.29 -6.83
N TRP A 20 -7.55 -4.28 -7.43
CA TRP A 20 -6.76 -4.12 -8.66
C TRP A 20 -7.58 -4.21 -9.95
N GLY A 21 -8.89 -4.51 -9.87
CA GLY A 21 -9.80 -4.58 -11.01
C GLY A 21 -11.24 -4.26 -10.61
N VAL A 22 -12.14 -5.24 -10.70
CA VAL A 22 -13.56 -5.08 -10.41
C VAL A 22 -13.83 -5.28 -8.92
N THR A 23 -13.97 -4.18 -8.18
CA THR A 23 -14.41 -4.23 -6.77
C THR A 23 -15.90 -4.55 -6.64
N ALA A 24 -16.29 -5.20 -5.53
CA ALA A 24 -17.70 -5.49 -5.27
C ALA A 24 -18.56 -4.23 -5.15
N LYS A 25 -18.01 -3.17 -4.54
CA LYS A 25 -18.71 -1.89 -4.41
C LYS A 25 -19.04 -1.30 -5.78
N GLN A 26 -18.07 -1.28 -6.69
CA GLN A 26 -18.28 -0.77 -8.05
C GLN A 26 -19.33 -1.62 -8.77
N PHE A 27 -19.15 -2.95 -8.75
CA PHE A 27 -20.05 -3.89 -9.40
C PHE A 27 -21.51 -3.74 -8.93
N VAL A 28 -21.73 -3.69 -7.61
CA VAL A 28 -23.07 -3.57 -7.03
C VAL A 28 -23.72 -2.23 -7.38
N ASN A 29 -22.95 -1.14 -7.41
CA ASN A 29 -23.48 0.17 -7.81
C ASN A 29 -23.91 0.17 -9.26
N ASP A 30 -23.09 -0.39 -10.15
CA ASP A 30 -23.39 -0.47 -11.57
C ASP A 30 -24.58 -1.40 -11.84
N LEU A 31 -24.63 -2.55 -11.16
CA LEU A 31 -25.77 -3.47 -11.23
C LEU A 31 -27.07 -2.79 -10.80
N ARG A 32 -27.05 -2.00 -9.72
CA ARG A 32 -28.21 -1.21 -9.27
C ARG A 32 -28.60 -0.12 -10.27
N ALA A 33 -27.62 0.51 -10.92
CA ALA A 33 -27.85 1.57 -11.89
C ALA A 33 -28.57 1.07 -13.15
N LEU A 34 -28.45 -0.22 -13.48
CA LEU A 34 -29.19 -0.85 -14.57
C LEU A 34 -30.70 -1.01 -14.30
N GLY A 35 -31.14 -0.81 -13.06
CA GLY A 35 -32.56 -0.89 -12.68
C GLY A 35 -33.09 -2.33 -12.65
N ASN A 36 -34.40 -2.48 -12.88
CA ASN A 36 -35.04 -3.80 -12.82
C ASN A 36 -34.78 -4.59 -14.11
N LEU A 37 -33.90 -5.59 -14.02
CA LEU A 37 -33.63 -6.55 -15.08
C LEU A 37 -34.38 -7.86 -14.83
N THR A 38 -34.89 -8.46 -15.89
CA THR A 38 -35.44 -9.82 -15.91
C THR A 38 -34.41 -10.86 -16.37
N HIS A 39 -33.41 -10.44 -17.16
CA HIS A 39 -32.31 -11.29 -17.61
C HIS A 39 -30.96 -10.58 -17.51
N ILE A 40 -29.90 -11.33 -17.23
CA ILE A 40 -28.52 -10.85 -17.23
C ILE A 40 -27.68 -11.85 -18.03
N ASN A 41 -27.00 -11.36 -19.08
CA ASN A 41 -25.92 -12.10 -19.71
C ASN A 41 -24.61 -11.68 -19.04
N PHE A 42 -23.96 -12.61 -18.36
CA PHE A 42 -22.80 -12.36 -17.54
C PHE A 42 -21.55 -13.00 -18.14
N TYR A 43 -20.68 -12.17 -18.67
CA TYR A 43 -19.48 -12.56 -19.40
C TYR A 43 -18.24 -12.50 -18.50
N ILE A 44 -17.48 -13.60 -18.42
CA ILE A 44 -16.33 -13.74 -17.54
C ILE A 44 -15.07 -14.03 -18.36
N ASN A 45 -14.05 -13.22 -18.13
CA ASN A 45 -12.67 -13.46 -18.56
C ASN A 45 -11.70 -12.96 -17.48
N SER A 46 -11.61 -13.67 -16.36
CA SER A 46 -10.97 -13.20 -15.14
C SER A 46 -10.08 -14.28 -14.49
N PRO A 47 -8.89 -13.89 -13.97
CA PRO A 47 -8.01 -14.77 -13.22
C PRO A 47 -8.51 -15.03 -11.78
N GLY A 48 -9.62 -14.41 -11.35
CA GLY A 48 -10.07 -14.41 -9.97
C GLY A 48 -9.61 -13.15 -9.23
N GLY A 49 -9.50 -13.21 -7.91
CA GLY A 49 -9.08 -12.05 -7.11
C GLY A 49 -9.39 -12.17 -5.62
N ASP A 50 -9.77 -11.06 -5.00
CA ASP A 50 -10.19 -10.99 -3.60
C ASP A 50 -11.45 -11.83 -3.34
N VAL A 51 -11.40 -12.67 -2.31
CA VAL A 51 -12.46 -13.64 -2.02
C VAL A 51 -13.72 -12.98 -1.48
N PHE A 52 -13.58 -11.95 -0.63
CA PHE A 52 -14.74 -11.30 -0.02
C PHE A 52 -15.49 -10.43 -1.01
N ASP A 53 -14.78 -9.71 -1.88
CA ASP A 53 -15.37 -8.99 -2.99
C ASP A 53 -16.07 -9.95 -3.97
N GLY A 54 -15.45 -11.10 -4.27
CA GLY A 54 -16.08 -12.11 -5.11
C GLY A 54 -17.36 -12.70 -4.49
N ILE A 55 -17.36 -13.00 -3.19
CA ILE A 55 -18.56 -13.47 -2.48
C ILE A 55 -19.66 -12.40 -2.51
N ALA A 56 -19.31 -11.13 -2.34
CA ALA A 56 -20.25 -10.03 -2.40
C ALA A 56 -20.87 -9.88 -3.80
N ILE A 57 -20.08 -10.02 -4.87
CA ILE A 57 -20.56 -10.03 -6.25
C ILE A 57 -21.49 -11.22 -6.51
N TYR A 58 -21.08 -12.43 -6.13
CA TYR A 58 -21.90 -13.64 -6.25
C TYR A 58 -23.26 -13.46 -5.56
N ASN A 59 -23.26 -12.96 -4.32
CA ASN A 59 -24.49 -12.73 -3.55
C ASN A 59 -25.37 -11.62 -4.15
N ALA A 60 -24.76 -10.55 -4.67
CA ALA A 60 -25.50 -9.47 -5.32
C ALA A 60 -26.22 -9.98 -6.58
N LEU A 61 -25.55 -10.79 -7.38
CA LEU A 61 -26.14 -11.45 -8.54
C LEU A 61 -27.25 -12.42 -8.13
N LYS A 62 -26.99 -13.30 -7.15
CA LYS A 62 -27.95 -14.29 -6.66
C LYS A 62 -29.23 -13.67 -6.10
N HIS A 63 -29.12 -12.50 -5.46
CA HIS A 63 -30.26 -11.78 -4.87
C HIS A 63 -30.95 -10.81 -5.84
N HIS A 64 -30.42 -10.58 -7.04
CA HIS A 64 -31.01 -9.65 -7.99
C HIS A 64 -32.39 -10.11 -8.49
N GLY A 65 -32.61 -11.43 -8.60
CA GLY A 65 -33.86 -12.02 -9.06
C GLY A 65 -34.03 -12.08 -10.59
N ALA A 66 -33.04 -11.61 -11.35
CA ALA A 66 -32.98 -11.84 -12.80
C ALA A 66 -32.53 -13.28 -13.09
N ALA A 67 -32.96 -13.84 -14.23
CA ALA A 67 -32.33 -15.04 -14.76
C ALA A 67 -30.92 -14.70 -15.27
N ILE A 68 -29.91 -15.48 -14.91
CA ILE A 68 -28.51 -15.19 -15.23
C ILE A 68 -27.94 -16.28 -16.13
N THR A 69 -27.59 -15.90 -17.35
CA THR A 69 -26.82 -16.73 -18.28
C THR A 69 -25.35 -16.34 -18.17
N VAL A 70 -24.48 -17.27 -17.82
CA VAL A 70 -23.04 -17.01 -17.68
C VAL A 70 -22.31 -17.50 -18.93
N HIS A 71 -21.44 -16.66 -19.47
CA HIS A 71 -20.57 -16.95 -20.60
C HIS A 71 -19.12 -16.85 -20.14
N ILE A 72 -18.34 -17.92 -20.32
CA ILE A 72 -16.89 -17.85 -20.13
C ILE A 72 -16.30 -17.55 -21.49
N ASP A 73 -15.64 -16.41 -21.66
CA ASP A 73 -15.11 -15.99 -22.97
C ASP A 73 -13.61 -16.32 -23.14
N GLY A 74 -12.92 -16.61 -22.03
CA GLY A 74 -11.51 -17.01 -22.03
C GLY A 74 -11.15 -17.80 -20.79
N LEU A 75 -11.12 -17.14 -19.63
CA LEU A 75 -10.75 -17.74 -18.34
C LEU A 75 -11.77 -17.44 -17.24
N ALA A 76 -12.10 -18.44 -16.43
CA ALA A 76 -12.69 -18.24 -15.12
C ALA A 76 -11.84 -18.98 -14.08
N ALA A 77 -10.88 -18.29 -13.47
CA ALA A 77 -10.00 -18.89 -12.48
C ALA A 77 -10.30 -18.41 -11.05
N SER A 78 -10.04 -19.26 -10.07
CA SER A 78 -10.18 -18.95 -8.64
C SER A 78 -11.55 -18.30 -8.34
N MET A 79 -11.60 -17.12 -7.73
CA MET A 79 -12.87 -16.51 -7.34
C MET A 79 -13.83 -16.24 -8.51
N ALA A 80 -13.32 -16.10 -9.73
CA ALA A 80 -14.16 -15.95 -10.93
C ALA A 80 -14.93 -17.23 -11.26
N SER A 81 -14.36 -18.41 -11.01
CA SER A 81 -15.07 -19.68 -11.21
C SER A 81 -16.16 -19.88 -10.15
N VAL A 82 -15.99 -19.38 -8.92
CA VAL A 82 -17.08 -19.38 -7.93
C VAL A 82 -18.23 -18.47 -8.40
N ILE A 83 -17.93 -17.25 -8.86
CA ILE A 83 -18.96 -16.32 -9.33
C ILE A 83 -19.73 -16.92 -10.51
N ALA A 84 -19.04 -17.61 -11.42
CA ALA A 84 -19.67 -18.29 -12.56
C ALA A 84 -20.79 -19.25 -12.14
N MET A 85 -20.71 -19.86 -10.95
CA MET A 85 -21.71 -20.80 -10.43
C MET A 85 -23.06 -20.15 -10.09
N VAL A 86 -23.17 -18.81 -10.15
CA VAL A 86 -24.47 -18.12 -10.01
C VAL A 86 -25.37 -18.32 -11.24
N GLY A 87 -24.76 -18.68 -12.37
CA GLY A 87 -25.40 -18.85 -13.66
C GLY A 87 -26.17 -20.15 -13.83
N ASN A 88 -27.29 -20.04 -14.54
CA ASN A 88 -27.99 -21.18 -15.10
C ASN A 88 -28.71 -20.75 -16.40
N PRO A 89 -28.11 -20.97 -17.59
CA PRO A 89 -26.95 -21.83 -17.83
C PRO A 89 -25.59 -21.13 -17.68
N VAL A 90 -24.52 -21.92 -17.56
CA VAL A 90 -23.10 -21.58 -17.70
C VAL A 90 -22.62 -22.18 -19.03
N ILE A 91 -22.14 -21.32 -19.93
CA ILE A 91 -21.78 -21.64 -21.30
C ILE A 91 -20.27 -21.44 -21.46
N MET A 92 -19.57 -22.50 -21.89
CA MET A 92 -18.12 -22.50 -22.07
C MET A 92 -17.73 -22.94 -23.49
N PRO A 93 -17.20 -22.06 -24.35
CA PRO A 93 -16.61 -22.46 -25.61
C PRO A 93 -15.45 -23.44 -25.44
N GLU A 94 -15.21 -24.30 -26.44
CA GLU A 94 -14.17 -25.34 -26.43
C GLU A 94 -12.76 -24.81 -26.13
N ASN A 95 -12.48 -23.54 -26.47
CA ASN A 95 -11.18 -22.89 -26.26
C ASN A 95 -11.12 -22.06 -24.97
N THR A 96 -11.98 -22.31 -23.98
CA THR A 96 -11.95 -21.61 -22.68
C THR A 96 -11.54 -22.52 -21.54
N MET A 97 -11.10 -21.90 -20.45
CA MET A 97 -10.57 -22.59 -19.28
C MET A 97 -11.26 -22.13 -18.00
N MET A 98 -11.46 -23.07 -17.08
CA MET A 98 -11.83 -22.81 -15.70
C MET A 98 -10.78 -23.39 -14.77
N MET A 99 -10.48 -22.69 -13.68
CA MET A 99 -9.61 -23.20 -12.63
C MET A 99 -10.24 -23.01 -11.26
N ILE A 100 -10.13 -24.05 -10.43
CA ILE A 100 -10.51 -24.03 -9.01
C ILE A 100 -9.30 -24.42 -8.16
N HIS A 101 -9.10 -23.71 -7.06
CA HIS A 101 -8.01 -23.97 -6.12
C HIS A 101 -8.37 -23.48 -4.71
N LYS A 102 -7.62 -23.90 -3.69
CA LYS A 102 -7.82 -23.43 -2.32
C LYS A 102 -7.65 -21.92 -2.16
N PRO A 103 -8.33 -21.30 -1.18
CA PRO A 103 -8.06 -19.91 -0.82
C PRO A 103 -6.59 -19.74 -0.44
N TRP A 104 -5.95 -18.75 -1.06
CA TRP A 104 -4.56 -18.40 -0.79
C TRP A 104 -4.47 -17.01 -0.17
N GLY A 105 -3.52 -16.83 0.74
CA GLY A 105 -3.22 -15.53 1.31
C GLY A 105 -1.92 -15.52 2.09
N PHE A 106 -1.57 -14.35 2.63
CA PHE A 106 -0.33 -14.10 3.35
C PHE A 106 -0.61 -13.43 4.70
N ALA A 107 0.10 -13.87 5.74
CA ALA A 107 0.11 -13.23 7.06
C ALA A 107 1.54 -13.16 7.60
N GLY A 108 1.81 -12.14 8.44
CA GLY A 108 3.04 -12.01 9.21
C GLY A 108 2.73 -11.81 10.69
N GLY A 109 3.45 -12.50 11.57
CA GLY A 109 3.17 -12.53 13.00
C GLY A 109 3.87 -13.69 13.71
N ASP A 110 3.47 -13.95 14.96
CA ASP A 110 3.97 -15.10 15.71
C ASP A 110 3.25 -16.41 15.35
N ALA A 111 3.63 -17.52 15.99
CA ALA A 111 3.08 -18.83 15.68
C ALA A 111 1.56 -18.97 15.95
N SER A 112 0.99 -18.12 16.80
CA SER A 112 -0.46 -18.07 17.04
C SER A 112 -1.14 -17.36 15.87
N ASP A 113 -0.60 -16.22 15.44
CA ASP A 113 -1.11 -15.46 14.29
C ASP A 113 -1.13 -16.33 13.02
N MET A 114 -0.08 -17.15 12.80
CA MET A 114 -0.03 -18.04 11.64
C MET A 114 -1.09 -19.15 11.68
N ARG A 115 -1.40 -19.69 12.86
CA ARG A 115 -2.45 -20.72 13.02
C ARG A 115 -3.85 -20.11 12.85
N ASP A 116 -4.09 -18.96 13.47
CA ASP A 116 -5.36 -18.25 13.33
C ASP A 116 -5.65 -17.88 11.87
N TYR A 117 -4.61 -17.54 11.11
CA TYR A 117 -4.72 -17.27 9.68
C TYR A 117 -5.01 -18.51 8.85
N ALA A 118 -4.37 -19.65 9.15
CA ALA A 118 -4.69 -20.93 8.49
C ALA A 118 -6.15 -21.34 8.77
N ASP A 119 -6.60 -21.24 10.03
CA ASP A 119 -7.99 -21.50 10.42
C ASP A 119 -8.99 -20.58 9.70
N LEU A 120 -8.58 -19.35 9.36
CA LEU A 120 -9.39 -18.43 8.55
C LEU A 120 -9.49 -18.91 7.10
N LEU A 121 -8.38 -19.34 6.48
CA LEU A 121 -8.40 -19.86 5.11
C LEU A 121 -9.27 -21.11 4.99
N ASP A 122 -9.21 -22.03 5.96
CA ASP A 122 -10.09 -23.21 6.01
C ASP A 122 -11.57 -22.83 6.12
N LYS A 123 -11.89 -21.81 6.94
CA LYS A 123 -13.26 -21.28 7.02
C LYS A 123 -13.71 -20.67 5.70
N VAL A 124 -12.84 -19.91 5.04
CA VAL A 124 -13.13 -19.34 3.72
C VAL A 124 -13.40 -20.45 2.70
N GLU A 125 -12.58 -21.51 2.68
CA GLU A 125 -12.80 -22.68 1.81
C GLU A 125 -14.19 -23.28 2.02
N SER A 126 -14.57 -23.48 3.28
CA SER A 126 -15.90 -24.03 3.64
C SER A 126 -17.08 -23.18 3.15
N VAL A 127 -16.87 -21.87 2.95
CA VAL A 127 -17.89 -20.94 2.42
C VAL A 127 -17.99 -21.02 0.89
N LEU A 128 -16.90 -21.37 0.19
CA LEU A 128 -16.86 -21.44 -1.27
C LEU A 128 -17.37 -22.79 -1.81
N ILE A 129 -17.06 -23.89 -1.13
CA ILE A 129 -17.43 -25.26 -1.53
C ILE A 129 -18.93 -25.40 -1.89
N PRO A 130 -19.90 -24.86 -1.11
CA PRO A 130 -21.31 -25.01 -1.40
C PRO A 130 -21.74 -24.48 -2.77
N ALA A 131 -21.09 -23.43 -3.29
CA ALA A 131 -21.42 -22.89 -4.61
C ALA A 131 -21.11 -23.89 -5.73
N TYR A 132 -19.95 -24.55 -5.67
CA TYR A 132 -19.57 -25.60 -6.62
C TYR A 132 -20.39 -26.87 -6.42
N ALA A 133 -20.59 -27.32 -5.19
CA ALA A 133 -21.38 -28.52 -4.90
C ALA A 133 -22.83 -28.36 -5.38
N GLN A 134 -23.44 -27.19 -5.17
CA GLN A 134 -24.79 -26.88 -5.65
C GLN A 134 -24.87 -26.91 -7.19
N LYS A 135 -23.84 -26.44 -7.89
CA LYS A 135 -23.81 -26.40 -9.35
C LYS A 135 -23.54 -27.77 -9.98
N THR A 136 -22.52 -28.46 -9.49
CA THR A 136 -21.99 -29.70 -10.06
C THR A 136 -22.75 -30.96 -9.62
N GLY A 137 -23.42 -30.90 -8.46
CA GLY A 137 -24.01 -32.08 -7.81
C GLY A 137 -23.00 -33.02 -7.14
N LYS A 138 -21.71 -32.65 -7.13
CA LYS A 138 -20.65 -33.40 -6.43
C LYS A 138 -20.74 -33.22 -4.92
N SER A 139 -20.18 -34.17 -4.17
CA SER A 139 -20.04 -34.05 -2.72
C SER A 139 -19.08 -32.92 -2.33
N THR A 140 -19.23 -32.41 -1.11
CA THR A 140 -18.34 -31.37 -0.56
C THR A 140 -16.89 -31.86 -0.49
N GLU A 141 -16.69 -33.15 -0.25
CA GLU A 141 -15.38 -33.79 -0.17
C GLU A 141 -14.71 -33.88 -1.55
N GLU A 142 -15.48 -34.21 -2.60
CA GLU A 142 -14.96 -34.22 -3.97
C GLU A 142 -14.53 -32.82 -4.42
N ILE A 143 -15.34 -31.80 -4.12
CA ILE A 143 -14.97 -30.41 -4.43
C ILE A 143 -13.72 -29.99 -3.66
N ALA A 144 -13.63 -30.29 -2.36
CA ALA A 144 -12.45 -29.97 -1.55
C ALA A 144 -11.18 -30.62 -2.11
N ALA A 145 -11.26 -31.88 -2.56
CA ALA A 145 -10.14 -32.57 -3.21
C ALA A 145 -9.72 -31.87 -4.51
N MET A 146 -10.67 -31.44 -5.35
CA MET A 146 -10.36 -30.71 -6.58
C MET A 146 -9.75 -29.32 -6.31
N LEU A 147 -10.15 -28.64 -5.22
CA LEU A 147 -9.56 -27.37 -4.79
C LEU A 147 -8.12 -27.55 -4.31
N GLU A 148 -7.84 -28.59 -3.53
CA GLU A 148 -6.48 -28.95 -3.10
C GLU A 148 -5.59 -29.24 -4.32
N ASP A 149 -6.16 -29.90 -5.34
CA ASP A 149 -5.40 -30.29 -6.52
C ASP A 149 -5.10 -29.16 -7.50
N GLU A 150 -5.57 -27.93 -7.28
CA GLU A 150 -5.52 -26.82 -8.26
C GLU A 150 -5.98 -27.31 -9.64
N THR A 151 -7.27 -27.63 -9.74
CA THR A 151 -7.82 -28.30 -10.91
C THR A 151 -8.11 -27.32 -12.04
N TRP A 152 -7.43 -27.52 -13.17
CA TRP A 152 -7.66 -26.82 -14.44
C TRP A 152 -8.54 -27.68 -15.35
N MET A 153 -9.56 -27.07 -15.96
CA MET A 153 -10.55 -27.74 -16.81
C MET A 153 -10.83 -26.91 -18.06
N ASN A 154 -10.91 -27.56 -19.21
CA ASN A 154 -11.45 -26.97 -20.43
C ASN A 154 -12.99 -27.03 -20.45
N GLY A 155 -13.63 -26.38 -21.43
CA GLY A 155 -15.10 -26.36 -21.53
C GLY A 155 -15.76 -27.75 -21.53
N SER A 156 -15.20 -28.73 -22.24
CA SER A 156 -15.72 -30.10 -22.27
C SER A 156 -15.60 -30.81 -20.91
N GLU A 157 -14.46 -30.66 -20.24
CA GLU A 157 -14.24 -31.20 -18.89
C GLU A 157 -15.19 -30.54 -17.88
N CYS A 158 -15.41 -29.23 -17.98
CA CYS A 158 -16.38 -28.52 -17.14
C CYS A 158 -17.80 -29.02 -17.36
N LEU A 159 -18.20 -29.36 -18.58
CA LEU A 159 -19.51 -29.95 -18.87
C LEU A 159 -19.64 -31.35 -18.25
N GLU A 160 -18.63 -32.21 -18.44
CA GLU A 160 -18.60 -33.56 -17.87
C GLU A 160 -18.62 -33.55 -16.33
N LEU A 161 -17.93 -32.59 -15.73
CA LEU A 161 -17.83 -32.44 -14.27
C LEU A 161 -18.96 -31.58 -13.67
N GLY A 162 -19.86 -31.02 -14.48
CA GLY A 162 -21.03 -30.26 -14.05
C GLY A 162 -20.77 -28.79 -13.67
N PHE A 163 -19.60 -28.24 -13.99
CA PHE A 163 -19.29 -26.81 -13.81
C PHE A 163 -19.90 -25.94 -14.92
N ALA A 164 -20.12 -26.52 -16.11
CA ALA A 164 -20.81 -25.90 -17.23
C ALA A 164 -22.06 -26.70 -17.63
N ASP A 165 -23.05 -26.03 -18.23
CA ASP A 165 -24.26 -26.70 -18.75
C ASP A 165 -24.22 -26.85 -20.28
N GLN A 166 -23.41 -26.04 -20.97
CA GLN A 166 -23.29 -26.07 -22.43
C GLN A 166 -21.87 -25.77 -22.88
N VAL A 167 -21.44 -26.46 -23.93
CA VAL A 167 -20.19 -26.19 -24.65
C VAL A 167 -20.51 -25.75 -26.07
N THR A 168 -19.88 -24.66 -26.49
CA THR A 168 -20.04 -24.09 -27.84
C THR A 168 -18.74 -24.21 -28.64
N PRO A 169 -18.78 -24.13 -29.99
CA PRO A 169 -17.56 -24.09 -30.80
C PRO A 169 -16.64 -22.95 -30.38
N SER A 170 -15.34 -23.12 -30.62
CA SER A 170 -14.32 -22.13 -30.27
C SER A 170 -14.66 -20.69 -30.71
N LEU A 171 -14.52 -19.72 -29.82
CA LEU A 171 -14.66 -18.29 -30.13
C LEU A 171 -13.44 -17.78 -30.92
N GLN A 172 -13.67 -17.11 -32.06
CA GLN A 172 -12.61 -16.53 -32.90
C GLN A 172 -11.92 -15.28 -32.30
N ALA A 173 -12.45 -14.71 -31.22
CA ALA A 173 -11.88 -13.55 -30.56
C ALA A 173 -11.60 -13.89 -29.09
N MET A 174 -10.33 -14.05 -28.73
CA MET A 174 -9.90 -14.09 -27.34
C MET A 174 -9.30 -12.74 -26.96
N SER A 175 -9.76 -12.18 -25.86
CA SER A 175 -9.13 -11.03 -25.21
C SER A 175 -7.97 -11.53 -24.32
N CYS A 176 -6.79 -10.95 -24.50
CA CYS A 176 -5.62 -11.27 -23.67
C CYS A 176 -5.87 -10.82 -22.23
N ILE A 177 -5.71 -11.72 -21.26
CA ILE A 177 -5.76 -11.39 -19.84
C ILE A 177 -4.36 -10.97 -19.40
N HIS A 178 -4.21 -9.74 -18.90
CA HIS A 178 -2.97 -9.25 -18.32
C HIS A 178 -3.10 -9.19 -16.80
N SER A 179 -2.81 -10.28 -16.08
CA SER A 179 -2.70 -10.26 -14.61
C SER A 179 -1.45 -11.00 -14.16
N LYS A 180 -0.70 -10.38 -13.22
CA LYS A 180 0.46 -10.99 -12.56
C LYS A 180 0.08 -12.20 -11.71
N ARG A 181 -1.18 -12.29 -11.28
CA ARG A 181 -1.70 -13.39 -10.47
C ARG A 181 -1.68 -14.74 -11.18
N ILE A 182 -1.66 -14.72 -12.51
CA ILE A 182 -1.57 -15.94 -13.33
C ILE A 182 -0.21 -16.65 -13.13
N GLU A 183 0.82 -15.92 -12.73
CA GLU A 183 2.15 -16.48 -12.42
C GLU A 183 2.21 -17.18 -11.05
N GLU A 184 1.20 -16.99 -10.20
CA GLU A 184 1.12 -17.55 -8.84
C GLU A 184 0.49 -18.96 -8.81
N PHE A 185 -0.09 -19.43 -9.92
CA PHE A 185 -0.70 -20.76 -10.02
C PHE A 185 0.35 -21.84 -10.30
N GLU A 186 0.44 -22.85 -9.43
CA GLU A 186 1.55 -23.81 -9.43
C GLU A 186 1.40 -24.89 -10.50
N LYS A 187 0.17 -25.28 -10.84
CA LYS A 187 -0.12 -26.42 -11.73
C LYS A 187 -0.69 -26.02 -13.10
N MET A 188 -0.53 -24.75 -13.49
CA MET A 188 -1.02 -24.26 -14.79
C MET A 188 -0.47 -25.06 -15.99
N PRO A 189 -1.32 -25.66 -16.85
CA PRO A 189 -0.91 -26.37 -18.06
C PRO A 189 -0.12 -25.49 -19.04
N LYS A 190 0.90 -26.06 -19.69
CA LYS A 190 1.77 -25.35 -20.66
C LYS A 190 1.01 -24.75 -21.85
N SER A 191 -0.12 -25.34 -22.24
CA SER A 191 -1.00 -24.83 -23.30
C SER A 191 -1.59 -23.46 -22.97
N ILE A 192 -1.86 -23.18 -21.68
CA ILE A 192 -2.46 -21.93 -21.20
C ILE A 192 -1.43 -20.79 -21.17
N ARG A 193 -0.18 -21.07 -20.78
CA ARG A 193 0.92 -20.07 -20.77
C ARG A 193 1.14 -19.44 -22.15
N ASN A 194 0.94 -20.22 -23.21
CA ASN A 194 1.08 -19.79 -24.61
C ASN A 194 -0.16 -19.08 -25.17
N MET A 195 -1.29 -19.15 -24.47
CA MET A 195 -2.57 -18.54 -24.85
C MET A 195 -2.74 -17.16 -24.21
N ILE A 196 -2.07 -16.92 -23.07
CA ILE A 196 -2.08 -15.69 -22.27
C ILE A 196 -0.92 -14.75 -22.64
N THR A 197 0.17 -15.29 -23.20
CA THR A 197 1.30 -14.52 -23.74
C THR A 197 1.15 -14.43 -25.26
N PRO A 198 1.26 -13.25 -25.91
CA PRO A 198 1.01 -13.16 -27.34
C PRO A 198 1.95 -14.07 -28.14
N PRO A 199 1.45 -14.88 -29.09
CA PRO A 199 2.31 -15.52 -30.06
C PRO A 199 2.96 -14.43 -30.92
N ARG A 200 4.29 -14.42 -30.97
CA ARG A 200 5.01 -13.68 -32.02
C ARG A 200 4.54 -14.21 -33.37
N ASN A 201 3.86 -13.33 -34.13
CA ASN A 201 3.50 -13.44 -35.54
C ASN A 201 3.87 -14.77 -36.23
N THR A 202 2.88 -15.64 -36.41
CA THR A 202 2.83 -16.51 -37.60
C THR A 202 1.41 -16.50 -38.14
N THR A 203 1.27 -15.93 -39.33
CA THR A 203 0.06 -16.02 -40.14
C THR A 203 -0.19 -17.47 -40.53
N GLN A 204 -1.33 -18.04 -40.16
CA GLN A 204 -1.86 -19.19 -40.86
C GLN A 204 -3.39 -19.16 -40.99
N ARG A 205 -3.81 -19.45 -42.22
CA ARG A 205 -5.18 -19.46 -42.73
C ARG A 205 -5.92 -20.71 -42.28
N ASP A 206 -7.22 -20.57 -42.09
CA ASP A 206 -8.19 -21.62 -41.77
C ASP A 206 -8.16 -22.81 -42.75
N PRO A 207 -8.32 -24.06 -42.26
CA PRO A 207 -8.80 -25.16 -43.07
C PRO A 207 -10.33 -25.28 -43.04
N VAL A 208 -10.89 -25.57 -44.20
CA VAL A 208 -12.31 -25.78 -44.49
C VAL A 208 -12.80 -27.11 -43.89
N ILE A 209 -14.02 -27.05 -43.35
CA ILE A 209 -14.85 -28.15 -42.84
C ILE A 209 -15.12 -29.21 -43.93
N THR A 210 -14.95 -30.49 -43.61
CA THR A 210 -15.61 -31.61 -44.32
C THR A 210 -16.29 -32.55 -43.32
N GLN A 211 -17.52 -32.96 -43.66
CA GLN A 211 -18.45 -33.74 -42.82
C GLN A 211 -18.02 -35.21 -42.62
N PRO A 212 -18.56 -35.91 -41.59
CA PRO A 212 -18.17 -37.28 -41.23
C PRO A 212 -18.92 -38.35 -42.03
N GLN A 213 -18.22 -39.41 -42.44
CA GLN A 213 -18.80 -40.71 -42.78
C GLN A 213 -18.50 -41.76 -41.70
N ALA A 214 -19.52 -42.56 -41.39
CA ALA A 214 -19.60 -43.54 -40.30
C ALA A 214 -18.69 -44.78 -40.51
N PRO A 215 -18.38 -45.53 -39.43
CA PRO A 215 -17.23 -46.43 -39.35
C PRO A 215 -17.47 -47.81 -39.98
N GLN A 216 -16.44 -48.36 -40.64
CA GLN A 216 -16.37 -49.78 -40.95
C GLN A 216 -15.22 -50.43 -40.19
N ALA A 217 -15.59 -51.47 -39.44
CA ALA A 217 -14.73 -52.34 -38.66
C ALA A 217 -13.62 -52.97 -39.52
N LYS A 218 -12.40 -52.96 -39.00
CA LYS A 218 -11.31 -53.80 -39.50
C LYS A 218 -10.71 -54.61 -38.35
N THR A 219 -10.91 -55.90 -38.47
CA THR A 219 -10.12 -56.97 -37.86
C THR A 219 -8.71 -56.96 -38.42
N ASP A 220 -7.70 -57.07 -37.55
CA ASP A 220 -6.31 -57.32 -37.95
C ASP A 220 -6.15 -58.64 -38.71
N PRO A 221 -5.23 -58.68 -39.67
CA PRO A 221 -4.24 -59.75 -39.64
C PRO A 221 -2.78 -59.28 -39.88
N ALA A 222 -1.88 -60.11 -39.35
CA ALA A 222 -0.42 -60.14 -39.33
C ALA A 222 0.39 -59.51 -40.50
N PRO A 223 1.66 -59.13 -40.26
CA PRO A 223 2.36 -58.07 -40.99
C PRO A 223 2.83 -58.50 -42.39
N ASP A 224 2.45 -57.71 -43.38
CA ASP A 224 2.89 -57.80 -44.77
C ASP A 224 4.31 -57.19 -44.91
N GLU A 225 5.27 -57.99 -45.37
CA GLU A 225 6.68 -57.60 -45.52
C GLU A 225 6.86 -56.37 -46.45
N ASN A 226 5.92 -56.17 -47.37
CA ASN A 226 5.84 -54.98 -48.22
C ASN A 226 5.33 -53.74 -47.47
N ALA A 227 4.43 -53.92 -46.49
CA ALA A 227 3.95 -52.82 -45.64
C ALA A 227 5.06 -52.33 -44.70
N ILE A 228 5.89 -53.24 -44.15
CA ILE A 228 7.05 -52.87 -43.31
C ILE A 228 8.08 -52.09 -44.15
N ARG A 229 8.40 -52.54 -45.37
CA ARG A 229 9.32 -51.79 -46.27
C ARG A 229 8.76 -50.41 -46.64
N ALA A 230 7.46 -50.31 -46.93
CA ALA A 230 6.82 -49.03 -47.21
C ALA A 230 6.84 -48.08 -45.99
N GLN A 231 6.67 -48.63 -44.79
CA GLN A 231 6.69 -47.88 -43.54
C GLN A 231 8.11 -47.39 -43.20
N VAL A 232 9.13 -48.22 -43.38
CA VAL A 232 10.56 -47.83 -43.20
C VAL A 232 10.97 -46.76 -44.23
N LEU A 233 10.52 -46.87 -45.49
CA LEU A 233 10.76 -45.84 -46.50
C LEU A 233 10.04 -44.52 -46.19
N ALA A 234 8.81 -44.58 -45.67
CA ALA A 234 8.06 -43.40 -45.23
C ALA A 234 8.74 -42.74 -44.02
N GLU A 235 9.23 -43.53 -43.07
CA GLU A 235 9.94 -43.07 -41.88
C GLU A 235 11.31 -42.46 -42.23
N GLN A 236 12.06 -43.06 -43.15
CA GLN A 236 13.29 -42.46 -43.67
C GLN A 236 13.04 -41.15 -44.42
N LYS A 237 11.96 -41.08 -45.21
CA LYS A 237 11.58 -39.84 -45.91
C LYS A 237 11.16 -38.75 -44.92
N ALA A 238 10.42 -39.11 -43.86
CA ALA A 238 10.05 -38.19 -42.79
C ALA A 238 11.28 -37.69 -42.03
N ARG A 239 12.26 -38.57 -41.72
CA ARG A 239 13.53 -38.20 -41.09
C ARG A 239 14.32 -37.20 -41.94
N VAL A 240 14.49 -37.48 -43.23
CA VAL A 240 15.24 -36.59 -44.14
C VAL A 240 14.56 -35.22 -44.27
N ASN A 241 13.23 -35.19 -44.36
CA ASN A 241 12.49 -33.93 -44.40
C ASN A 241 12.63 -33.15 -43.08
N ALA A 242 12.50 -33.81 -41.92
CA ALA A 242 12.62 -33.16 -40.61
C ALA A 242 14.04 -32.61 -40.36
N ILE A 243 15.10 -33.33 -40.77
CA ILE A 243 16.47 -32.81 -40.75
C ILE A 243 16.61 -31.63 -41.73
N GLY A 244 15.97 -31.71 -42.90
CA GLY A 244 15.92 -30.60 -43.85
C GLY A 244 15.31 -29.32 -43.27
N ASP A 245 14.14 -29.44 -42.63
CA ASP A 245 13.41 -28.33 -42.01
C ASP A 245 14.17 -27.72 -40.84
N LEU A 246 14.84 -28.55 -40.03
CA LEU A 246 15.69 -28.09 -38.92
C LEU A 246 16.82 -27.16 -39.40
N PHE A 247 17.47 -27.50 -40.51
CA PHE A 247 18.57 -26.71 -41.07
C PHE A 247 18.09 -25.55 -41.96
N ALA A 248 16.86 -25.64 -42.53
CA ALA A 248 16.26 -24.59 -43.34
C ALA A 248 16.11 -23.27 -42.58
N MET A 249 15.88 -23.33 -41.26
CA MET A 249 15.79 -22.15 -40.38
C MET A 249 17.06 -21.28 -40.36
N PHE A 250 18.22 -21.84 -40.74
CA PHE A 250 19.51 -21.16 -40.72
C PHE A 250 20.01 -20.71 -42.10
N GLY A 251 19.20 -20.91 -43.15
CA GLY A 251 19.40 -20.41 -44.51
C GLY A 251 20.77 -20.73 -45.12
N ASN A 252 20.94 -21.89 -45.77
CA ASN A 252 22.13 -22.38 -46.49
C ASN A 252 23.51 -22.32 -45.76
N LYS A 253 23.62 -21.72 -44.57
CA LYS A 253 24.89 -21.50 -43.85
C LYS A 253 25.51 -22.80 -43.30
N HIS A 254 24.69 -23.81 -43.04
CA HIS A 254 25.13 -25.10 -42.49
C HIS A 254 24.81 -26.28 -43.43
N MET A 255 24.76 -26.02 -44.75
CA MET A 255 24.37 -26.99 -45.78
C MET A 255 25.30 -28.21 -45.82
N GLU A 256 26.58 -28.05 -45.47
CA GLU A 256 27.55 -29.16 -45.43
C GLU A 256 27.25 -30.13 -44.27
N LEU A 257 26.93 -29.60 -43.08
CA LEU A 257 26.53 -30.38 -41.91
C LEU A 257 25.15 -31.04 -42.12
N GLN A 258 24.23 -30.34 -42.79
CA GLN A 258 22.94 -30.89 -43.20
C GLN A 258 23.11 -32.10 -44.11
N ASN A 259 23.94 -31.99 -45.16
CA ASN A 259 24.20 -33.10 -46.09
C ASN A 259 24.84 -34.30 -45.39
N GLN A 260 25.72 -34.07 -44.41
CA GLN A 260 26.30 -35.14 -43.58
C GLN A 260 25.24 -35.83 -42.72
N CYS A 261 24.34 -35.09 -42.08
CA CYS A 261 23.26 -35.66 -41.26
C CYS A 261 22.21 -36.42 -42.09
N VAL A 262 21.94 -35.96 -43.32
CA VAL A 262 21.03 -36.66 -44.25
C VAL A 262 21.67 -37.94 -44.78
N ALA A 263 22.96 -37.92 -45.09
CA ALA A 263 23.70 -39.07 -45.61
C ALA A 263 23.93 -40.19 -44.58
N ASP A 264 24.01 -39.85 -43.28
CA ASP A 264 24.11 -40.81 -42.18
C ASP A 264 22.72 -41.42 -41.86
N PRO A 265 22.50 -42.73 -42.09
CA PRO A 265 21.23 -43.39 -41.82
C PRO A 265 20.90 -43.47 -40.31
N ASP A 266 21.92 -43.44 -39.44
CA ASP A 266 21.77 -43.55 -37.99
C ASP A 266 21.64 -42.16 -37.30
N CYS A 267 21.67 -41.08 -38.09
CA CYS A 267 21.51 -39.73 -37.55
C CYS A 267 20.03 -39.41 -37.32
N SER A 268 19.59 -39.43 -36.05
CA SER A 268 18.25 -38.97 -35.66
C SER A 268 18.14 -37.44 -35.74
N VAL A 269 16.91 -36.92 -35.77
CA VAL A 269 16.65 -35.48 -35.77
C VAL A 269 17.26 -34.79 -34.54
N ASP A 270 17.22 -35.44 -33.38
CA ASP A 270 17.82 -34.94 -32.14
C ASP A 270 19.35 -34.87 -32.22
N LYS A 271 19.99 -35.90 -32.78
CA LYS A 271 21.44 -35.92 -32.99
C LYS A 271 21.87 -34.82 -33.99
N ALA A 272 21.09 -34.60 -35.04
CA ALA A 272 21.33 -33.52 -36.00
C ALA A 272 21.20 -32.13 -35.35
N LYS A 273 20.25 -31.97 -34.41
CA LYS A 273 20.08 -30.75 -33.60
C LYS A 273 21.26 -30.50 -32.68
N ASP A 274 21.76 -31.53 -32.00
CA ASP A 274 22.91 -31.39 -31.10
C ASP A 274 24.20 -31.03 -31.86
N LEU A 275 24.42 -31.63 -33.03
CA LEU A 275 25.54 -31.27 -33.90
C LEU A 275 25.43 -29.83 -34.41
N LEU A 276 24.22 -29.38 -34.78
CA LEU A 276 23.97 -28.01 -35.20
C LEU A 276 24.20 -27.01 -34.05
N LEU A 277 23.75 -27.31 -32.84
CA LEU A 277 23.99 -26.51 -31.64
C LEU A 277 25.49 -26.41 -31.32
N ALA A 278 26.23 -27.51 -31.44
CA ALA A 278 27.68 -27.52 -31.25
C ALA A 278 28.41 -26.65 -32.28
N GLU A 279 27.95 -26.64 -33.55
CA GLU A 279 28.52 -25.79 -34.60
C GLU A 279 28.20 -24.30 -34.39
N LEU A 280 26.97 -23.97 -33.98
CA LEU A 280 26.59 -22.60 -33.62
C LEU A 280 27.40 -22.09 -32.41
N GLY A 281 27.68 -22.97 -31.44
CA GLY A 281 28.48 -22.68 -30.26
C GLY A 281 29.94 -22.30 -30.56
N LYS A 282 30.52 -22.70 -31.70
CA LYS A 282 31.91 -22.37 -32.07
C LYS A 282 32.12 -20.89 -32.40
N THR A 283 31.07 -20.18 -32.81
CA THR A 283 31.12 -18.75 -33.13
C THR A 283 30.59 -17.86 -32.00
N ALA A 284 29.99 -18.46 -30.97
CA ALA A 284 29.56 -17.77 -29.77
C ALA A 284 30.76 -17.54 -28.84
N THR A 285 31.28 -16.32 -28.81
CA THR A 285 32.15 -15.88 -27.70
C THR A 285 31.26 -15.55 -26.50
N PRO A 286 31.53 -16.08 -25.29
CA PRO A 286 30.82 -15.62 -24.10
C PRO A 286 30.99 -14.11 -23.98
N SER A 287 29.89 -13.37 -23.80
CA SER A 287 29.99 -11.92 -23.61
C SER A 287 30.91 -11.65 -22.42
N ASN A 288 31.88 -10.77 -22.65
CA ASN A 288 32.92 -10.46 -21.71
C ASN A 288 32.32 -9.91 -20.41
N LYS A 289 32.85 -10.38 -19.27
CA LYS A 289 32.44 -9.99 -17.92
C LYS A 289 32.72 -8.49 -17.69
N THR A 290 31.70 -7.64 -17.77
CA THR A 290 31.77 -6.28 -17.21
C THR A 290 30.51 -5.94 -16.42
N THR A 291 30.15 -6.83 -15.49
CA THR A 291 29.70 -6.58 -14.11
C THR A 291 29.25 -7.94 -13.57
N GLN A 292 29.61 -8.28 -12.33
CA GLN A 292 28.87 -9.34 -11.65
C GLN A 292 27.42 -8.84 -11.56
N PRO A 293 26.39 -9.61 -11.98
CA PRO A 293 25.04 -9.27 -11.63
C PRO A 293 24.93 -9.41 -10.11
N HIS A 294 24.98 -8.28 -9.40
CA HIS A 294 24.49 -8.21 -8.05
C HIS A 294 22.97 -8.38 -8.17
N ILE A 295 22.51 -9.62 -8.00
CA ILE A 295 21.09 -9.92 -7.91
C ILE A 295 20.64 -9.30 -6.59
N HIS A 296 20.09 -8.10 -6.65
CA HIS A 296 19.31 -7.56 -5.55
C HIS A 296 18.07 -8.44 -5.45
N ALA A 297 17.94 -9.17 -4.35
CA ALA A 297 16.71 -9.84 -3.98
C ALA A 297 15.66 -8.75 -3.67
N GLY A 298 15.05 -8.23 -4.73
CA GLY A 298 13.98 -7.26 -4.69
C GLY A 298 12.66 -7.86 -5.16
N ASN A 299 11.60 -7.10 -4.98
CA ASN A 299 10.19 -7.34 -5.34
C ASN A 299 9.90 -7.58 -6.85
N GLY A 300 10.92 -7.87 -7.66
CA GLY A 300 10.80 -8.12 -9.11
C GLY A 300 10.68 -6.88 -9.99
N ASN A 301 10.71 -5.66 -9.42
CA ASN A 301 10.53 -4.38 -10.14
C ASN A 301 11.86 -3.59 -10.27
N PHE A 302 12.83 -4.16 -10.98
CA PHE A 302 14.20 -3.64 -11.06
C PHE A 302 14.31 -2.23 -11.67
N VAL A 303 13.44 -1.89 -12.62
CA VAL A 303 13.47 -0.58 -13.28
C VAL A 303 12.93 0.49 -12.33
N ALA A 304 11.79 0.25 -11.67
CA ALA A 304 11.24 1.20 -10.71
C ALA A 304 12.17 1.39 -9.51
N ASP A 305 12.72 0.31 -8.96
CA ASP A 305 13.66 0.37 -7.84
C ASP A 305 14.95 1.09 -8.23
N GLY A 306 15.47 0.85 -9.44
CA GLY A 306 16.63 1.54 -9.97
C GLY A 306 16.37 3.04 -10.22
N ILE A 307 15.21 3.40 -10.77
CA ILE A 307 14.82 4.80 -10.95
C ILE A 307 14.63 5.49 -9.59
N ARG A 308 13.99 4.82 -8.61
CA ARG A 308 13.81 5.32 -7.24
C ARG A 308 15.15 5.63 -6.60
N GLN A 309 16.07 4.67 -6.63
CA GLN A 309 17.40 4.80 -6.05
C GLN A 309 18.18 5.95 -6.70
N ALA A 310 18.19 6.01 -8.04
CA ALA A 310 18.88 7.06 -8.77
C ALA A 310 18.29 8.45 -8.47
N LEU A 311 16.96 8.54 -8.34
CA LEU A 311 16.28 9.79 -7.99
C LEU A 311 16.53 10.21 -6.53
N MET A 312 16.50 9.27 -5.58
CA MET A 312 16.85 9.51 -4.17
C MET A 312 18.29 9.99 -4.01
N ALA A 313 19.23 9.41 -4.78
CA ALA A 313 20.61 9.84 -4.81
C ALA A 313 20.77 11.25 -5.40
N ARG A 314 20.03 11.58 -6.47
CA ARG A 314 19.99 12.94 -7.03
C ARG A 314 19.36 13.96 -6.10
N ALA A 315 18.37 13.56 -5.30
CA ALA A 315 17.74 14.39 -4.27
C ALA A 315 18.61 14.55 -3.01
N GLY A 316 19.72 13.80 -2.89
CA GLY A 316 20.66 13.89 -1.77
C GLY A 316 20.27 13.05 -0.54
N PHE A 317 19.27 12.18 -0.65
CA PHE A 317 18.81 11.34 0.47
C PHE A 317 19.53 9.98 0.57
N GLU A 318 20.07 9.48 -0.55
CA GLU A 318 20.79 8.20 -0.61
C GLU A 318 22.17 8.38 -1.30
N GLY A 319 23.09 7.45 -1.08
CA GLY A 319 24.36 7.41 -1.81
C GLY A 319 24.17 6.89 -3.24
N GLN A 320 24.94 7.40 -4.21
CA GLN A 320 24.86 6.92 -5.58
C GLN A 320 25.42 5.49 -5.70
N GLU A 321 24.59 4.54 -6.12
CA GLU A 321 25.00 3.17 -6.41
C GLU A 321 25.73 3.13 -7.76
N ARG A 322 27.00 2.74 -7.78
CA ARG A 322 27.86 2.87 -8.99
C ARG A 322 27.39 2.03 -10.18
N ASP A 323 26.67 0.96 -9.92
CA ASP A 323 26.18 -0.04 -10.85
C ASP A 323 24.74 0.22 -11.33
N ASN A 324 24.05 1.21 -10.74
CA ASN A 324 22.72 1.60 -11.17
C ASN A 324 22.76 2.29 -12.55
N VAL A 325 22.16 1.65 -13.55
CA VAL A 325 22.12 2.10 -14.95
C VAL A 325 21.27 3.35 -15.19
N TYR A 326 20.39 3.69 -14.24
CA TYR A 326 19.52 4.87 -14.30
C TYR A 326 20.21 6.14 -13.81
N ASN A 327 21.42 6.01 -13.25
CA ASN A 327 22.21 7.15 -12.84
C ASN A 327 22.51 8.12 -13.98
N GLY A 328 22.30 9.41 -13.73
CA GLY A 328 22.58 10.47 -14.69
C GLY A 328 21.45 10.75 -15.69
N MET A 329 20.33 10.02 -15.60
CA MET A 329 19.12 10.32 -16.37
C MET A 329 18.31 11.47 -15.74
N THR A 330 17.66 12.24 -16.59
CA THR A 330 16.70 13.31 -16.24
C THR A 330 15.34 12.75 -15.86
N LEU A 331 14.49 13.54 -15.18
CA LEU A 331 13.11 13.17 -14.86
C LEU A 331 12.30 12.78 -16.10
N ARG A 332 12.56 13.43 -17.23
CA ARG A 332 11.97 13.11 -18.54
C ARG A 332 12.41 11.74 -19.06
N GLU A 333 13.65 11.33 -18.80
CA GLU A 333 14.16 10.02 -19.19
C GLU A 333 13.65 8.92 -18.27
N TYR A 334 13.49 9.19 -16.97
CA TYR A 334 12.77 8.31 -16.06
C TYR A 334 11.32 8.08 -16.47
N ALA A 335 10.60 9.14 -16.85
CA ALA A 335 9.24 9.03 -17.40
C ALA A 335 9.21 8.16 -18.66
N ARG A 336 10.23 8.27 -19.51
CA ARG A 336 10.39 7.42 -20.70
C ARG A 336 10.61 5.95 -20.33
N MET A 337 11.53 5.69 -19.40
CA MET A 337 11.87 4.33 -18.96
C MET A 337 10.66 3.63 -18.33
N ALA A 338 9.93 4.33 -17.47
CA ALA A 338 8.71 3.84 -16.83
C ALA A 338 7.61 3.47 -17.84
N LEU A 339 7.46 4.24 -18.93
CA LEU A 339 6.52 3.90 -20.01
C LEU A 339 6.99 2.70 -20.85
N THR A 340 8.28 2.65 -21.18
CA THR A 340 8.83 1.55 -22.00
C THR A 340 8.84 0.22 -21.27
N GLU A 341 9.02 0.22 -19.95
CA GLU A 341 8.89 -0.99 -19.12
C GLU A 341 7.47 -1.58 -19.20
N LYS A 342 6.46 -0.73 -19.24
CA LYS A 342 5.06 -1.14 -19.41
C LYS A 342 4.69 -1.50 -20.85
N GLY A 343 5.67 -1.60 -21.75
CA GLY A 343 5.46 -1.95 -23.16
C GLY A 343 4.82 -0.82 -23.99
N ILE A 344 4.77 0.41 -23.47
CA ILE A 344 4.17 1.56 -24.18
C ILE A 344 5.20 2.19 -25.12
N GLY A 345 4.85 2.26 -26.40
CA GLY A 345 5.70 2.89 -27.43
C GLY A 345 5.81 4.40 -27.25
N VAL A 346 6.96 4.89 -26.76
CA VAL A 346 7.22 6.32 -26.51
C VAL A 346 7.63 7.13 -27.75
N ALA A 347 7.88 6.48 -28.89
CA ALA A 347 8.46 7.10 -30.09
C ALA A 347 7.49 8.07 -30.80
N SER A 348 6.19 7.86 -30.67
CA SER A 348 5.15 8.68 -31.29
C SER A 348 4.72 9.89 -30.46
N TYR A 349 5.19 10.02 -29.21
CA TYR A 349 4.76 11.07 -28.29
C TYR A 349 5.77 12.21 -28.22
N ASN A 350 5.27 13.45 -28.19
CA ASN A 350 6.11 14.61 -27.83
C ASN A 350 6.44 14.58 -26.31
N PRO A 351 7.46 15.31 -25.83
CA PRO A 351 7.86 15.27 -24.42
C PRO A 351 6.73 15.60 -23.43
N MET A 352 5.82 16.50 -23.80
CA MET A 352 4.68 16.90 -22.96
C MET A 352 3.63 15.79 -22.85
N GLN A 353 3.31 15.14 -23.97
CA GLN A 353 2.40 14.01 -24.04
C GLN A 353 2.99 12.78 -23.34
N MET A 354 4.29 12.53 -23.51
CA MET A 354 4.99 11.43 -22.85
C MET A 354 4.99 11.60 -21.33
N VAL A 355 5.33 12.78 -20.81
CA VAL A 355 5.26 13.03 -19.37
C VAL A 355 3.80 13.01 -18.89
N GLY A 356 2.87 13.57 -19.66
CA GLY A 356 1.44 13.47 -19.33
C GLY A 356 0.99 12.02 -19.18
N LEU A 357 1.31 11.18 -20.15
CA LEU A 357 1.02 9.75 -20.14
C LEU A 357 1.68 9.05 -18.96
N ALA A 358 2.94 9.36 -18.65
CA ALA A 358 3.64 8.81 -17.50
C ALA A 358 3.01 9.20 -16.15
N LEU A 359 2.16 10.22 -16.07
CA LEU A 359 1.51 10.66 -14.82
C LEU A 359 0.03 10.28 -14.71
N THR A 360 -0.66 9.97 -15.83
CA THR A 360 -2.12 9.73 -15.87
C THR A 360 -2.50 8.27 -16.08
N HIS A 361 -1.52 7.37 -16.08
CA HIS A 361 -1.81 5.94 -16.04
C HIS A 361 -1.93 5.53 -14.58
N SER A 362 -3.12 5.05 -14.21
CA SER A 362 -3.66 4.83 -12.86
C SER A 362 -2.86 3.92 -11.91
N THR A 363 -1.68 3.49 -12.31
CA THR A 363 -0.70 2.72 -11.54
C THR A 363 0.74 3.17 -11.85
N SER A 364 0.96 4.44 -12.18
CA SER A 364 2.29 4.87 -12.62
C SER A 364 3.32 4.73 -11.51
N ASP A 365 4.21 3.75 -11.67
CA ASP A 365 5.40 3.57 -10.84
C ASP A 365 6.22 4.87 -10.82
N PHE A 366 6.21 5.63 -11.91
CA PHE A 366 6.85 6.95 -11.95
C PHE A 366 6.20 7.96 -11.00
N GLY A 367 4.86 8.02 -10.93
CA GLY A 367 4.16 8.88 -9.96
C GLY A 367 4.46 8.50 -8.50
N ASN A 368 4.46 7.20 -8.21
CA ASN A 368 4.80 6.68 -6.89
C ASN A 368 6.27 6.93 -6.51
N ILE A 369 7.21 6.80 -7.45
CA ILE A 369 8.63 7.11 -7.21
C ILE A 369 8.81 8.60 -6.89
N LEU A 370 8.10 9.48 -7.61
CA LEU A 370 8.11 10.91 -7.31
C LEU A 370 7.52 11.19 -5.91
N LEU A 371 6.48 10.45 -5.52
CA LEU A 371 5.87 10.52 -4.20
C LEU A 371 6.83 10.09 -3.09
N ASP A 372 7.56 9.00 -3.26
CA ASP A 372 8.52 8.51 -2.27
C ASP A 372 9.59 9.56 -1.96
N VAL A 373 10.10 10.22 -2.99
CA VAL A 373 11.08 11.31 -2.84
C VAL A 373 10.46 12.51 -2.13
N ALA A 374 9.24 12.90 -2.51
CA ALA A 374 8.53 13.98 -1.84
C ALA A 374 8.21 13.65 -0.37
N ASN A 375 7.86 12.39 -0.06
CA ASN A 375 7.62 11.92 1.31
C ASN A 375 8.90 11.95 2.13
N LYS A 376 10.02 11.47 1.57
CA LYS A 376 11.32 11.54 2.24
C LYS A 376 11.73 12.99 2.53
N ALA A 377 11.55 13.88 1.56
CA ALA A 377 11.81 15.31 1.73
C ALA A 377 10.90 15.96 2.79
N LEU A 378 9.61 15.60 2.81
CA LEU A 378 8.64 16.03 3.81
C LEU A 378 9.08 15.62 5.22
N LEU A 379 9.42 14.34 5.41
CA LEU A 379 9.86 13.80 6.69
C LEU A 379 11.18 14.42 7.15
N GLN A 380 12.13 14.65 6.24
CA GLN A 380 13.35 15.38 6.59
C GLN A 380 13.03 16.81 7.06
N GLY A 381 12.13 17.52 6.37
CA GLY A 381 11.67 18.83 6.82
C GLY A 381 11.01 18.79 8.19
N TRP A 382 10.23 17.75 8.47
CA TRP A 382 9.61 17.52 9.77
C TRP A 382 10.64 17.26 10.88
N GLU A 383 11.66 16.44 10.61
CA GLU A 383 12.72 16.12 11.57
C GLU A 383 13.67 17.31 11.84
N GLU A 384 13.99 18.07 10.80
CA GLU A 384 14.84 19.28 10.90
C GLU A 384 14.13 20.45 11.59
N ALA A 385 12.79 20.43 11.65
CA ALA A 385 12.05 21.41 12.42
C ALA A 385 12.29 21.19 13.92
N GLN A 386 13.22 21.98 14.46
CA GLN A 386 13.54 22.03 15.87
C GLN A 386 12.46 22.84 16.61
N GLU A 387 11.39 22.17 17.00
CA GLU A 387 10.33 22.70 17.84
C GLU A 387 10.52 22.20 19.29
N THR A 388 10.26 23.05 20.27
CA THR A 388 10.56 22.75 21.68
C THR A 388 9.37 22.16 22.44
N PHE A 389 8.16 22.25 21.89
CA PHE A 389 6.93 21.82 22.58
C PHE A 389 6.93 20.33 22.93
N GLU A 390 7.63 19.49 22.16
CA GLU A 390 7.73 18.04 22.38
C GLU A 390 8.47 17.66 23.67
N GLN A 391 9.26 18.59 24.23
CA GLN A 391 10.05 18.37 25.45
C GLN A 391 9.16 18.32 26.70
N TRP A 392 8.13 19.18 26.76
CA TRP A 392 7.35 19.42 27.98
C TRP A 392 5.86 19.06 27.86
N THR A 393 5.34 18.87 26.65
CA THR A 393 3.96 18.42 26.41
C THR A 393 3.83 16.89 26.50
N LYS A 394 2.60 16.43 26.77
CA LYS A 394 2.25 15.01 26.77
C LYS A 394 1.80 14.60 25.36
N LYS A 395 2.40 13.54 24.82
CA LYS A 395 1.94 12.92 23.57
C LYS A 395 0.73 12.02 23.86
N GLY A 396 -0.35 12.25 23.15
CA GLY A 396 -1.60 11.49 23.24
C GLY A 396 -2.00 10.87 21.91
N GLN A 397 -3.02 10.02 21.94
CA GLN A 397 -3.62 9.43 20.75
C GLN A 397 -5.14 9.45 20.81
N LEU A 398 -5.78 9.66 19.67
CA LEU A 398 -7.23 9.62 19.50
C LEU A 398 -7.57 8.72 18.32
N SER A 399 -8.57 7.86 18.48
CA SER A 399 -9.00 6.94 17.41
C SER A 399 -9.97 7.57 16.41
N ASP A 400 -10.60 8.69 16.78
CA ASP A 400 -11.56 9.41 15.93
C ASP A 400 -11.52 10.93 16.15
N PHE A 401 -12.28 11.66 15.32
CA PHE A 401 -12.42 13.12 15.37
C PHE A 401 -13.50 13.60 16.35
N LYS A 402 -14.12 12.70 17.13
CA LYS A 402 -15.13 13.13 18.10
C LYS A 402 -14.44 13.83 19.26
N THR A 403 -15.16 14.74 19.91
CA THR A 403 -14.68 15.35 21.15
C THR A 403 -14.51 14.26 22.21
N ALA A 404 -13.27 14.01 22.60
CA ALA A 404 -12.95 13.07 23.67
C ALA A 404 -12.80 13.81 24.99
N HIS A 405 -13.23 13.18 26.09
CA HIS A 405 -13.05 13.69 27.43
C HIS A 405 -11.82 13.03 28.06
N ARG A 406 -10.82 13.84 28.43
CA ARG A 406 -9.60 13.42 29.11
C ARG A 406 -9.71 13.71 30.59
N VAL A 407 -9.70 12.68 31.42
CA VAL A 407 -9.54 12.84 32.85
C VAL A 407 -8.11 13.36 33.08
N GLY A 408 -7.97 14.55 33.68
CA GLY A 408 -6.67 15.12 34.07
C GLY A 408 -6.01 14.33 35.21
N LEU A 409 -5.21 14.99 36.06
CA LEU A 409 -4.54 14.39 37.23
C LEU A 409 -5.54 14.03 38.36
N GLY A 410 -6.64 13.37 38.00
CA GLY A 410 -7.63 12.75 38.86
C GLY A 410 -7.08 11.48 39.49
N GLY A 411 -6.19 11.65 40.47
CA GLY A 411 -5.64 10.56 41.25
C GLY A 411 -6.59 10.17 42.39
N PHE A 412 -6.53 8.91 42.82
CA PHE A 412 -7.22 8.49 44.04
C PHE A 412 -6.76 9.33 45.24
N PRO A 413 -7.66 9.97 46.02
CA PRO A 413 -7.27 10.89 47.09
C PRO A 413 -6.42 10.20 48.17
N SER A 414 -6.67 8.92 48.44
CA SER A 414 -5.80 8.00 49.17
C SER A 414 -6.36 6.57 49.09
N LEU A 415 -5.49 5.56 49.19
CA LEU A 415 -5.93 4.20 49.48
C LEU A 415 -6.32 4.16 50.96
N ARG A 416 -7.57 3.75 51.24
CA ARG A 416 -8.03 3.61 52.64
C ARG A 416 -7.22 2.49 53.30
N GLN A 417 -6.73 2.72 54.51
CA GLN A 417 -6.10 1.68 55.30
C GLN A 417 -7.13 0.57 55.59
N VAL A 418 -6.92 -0.60 54.98
CA VAL A 418 -7.73 -1.80 55.23
C VAL A 418 -7.18 -2.44 56.51
N ARG A 419 -8.00 -2.51 57.56
CA ARG A 419 -7.67 -3.30 58.75
C ARG A 419 -7.74 -4.78 58.38
N GLU A 420 -6.86 -5.60 58.97
CA GLU A 420 -6.80 -7.04 58.73
C GLU A 420 -8.20 -7.67 58.92
N GLY A 421 -8.80 -8.16 57.82
CA GLY A 421 -10.16 -8.73 57.80
C GLY A 421 -11.31 -7.83 57.28
N ALA A 422 -11.04 -6.61 56.80
CA ALA A 422 -12.08 -5.73 56.23
C ALA A 422 -12.19 -5.83 54.69
N GLU A 423 -13.42 -5.78 54.15
CA GLU A 423 -13.68 -5.77 52.70
C GLU A 423 -13.27 -4.45 52.03
N TYR A 424 -12.74 -4.55 50.80
CA TYR A 424 -12.39 -3.41 49.96
C TYR A 424 -13.67 -2.69 49.47
N LYS A 425 -13.74 -1.37 49.70
CA LYS A 425 -14.85 -0.54 49.18
C LYS A 425 -14.53 -0.01 47.79
N TYR A 426 -15.48 -0.13 46.86
CA TYR A 426 -15.41 0.51 45.55
C TYR A 426 -15.36 2.04 45.67
N ILE A 427 -14.51 2.68 44.87
CA ILE A 427 -14.44 4.14 44.72
C ILE A 427 -15.01 4.50 43.35
N THR A 428 -15.88 5.51 43.31
CA THR A 428 -16.33 6.19 42.09
C THR A 428 -15.39 7.36 41.79
N THR A 429 -14.74 7.34 40.63
CA THR A 429 -13.98 8.49 40.10
C THR A 429 -14.96 9.54 39.59
N SER A 430 -14.82 10.80 40.01
CA SER A 430 -15.61 11.89 39.43
C SER A 430 -14.99 12.32 38.10
N ASP A 431 -15.64 12.01 36.99
CA ASP A 431 -15.26 12.43 35.64
C ASP A 431 -15.34 13.96 35.49
N LYS A 432 -14.22 14.65 35.76
CA LYS A 432 -13.98 16.01 35.29
C LYS A 432 -13.00 15.91 34.14
N GLY A 433 -13.53 15.58 32.97
CA GLY A 433 -12.72 15.38 31.77
C GLY A 433 -12.62 16.65 30.93
N GLU A 434 -11.40 17.09 30.61
CA GLU A 434 -11.16 18.15 29.63
C GLU A 434 -11.44 17.65 28.21
N THR A 435 -12.01 18.51 27.37
CA THR A 435 -12.38 18.14 25.99
C THR A 435 -11.22 18.37 25.03
N ILE A 436 -10.86 17.34 24.26
CA ILE A 436 -9.90 17.42 23.15
C ILE A 436 -10.57 16.93 21.86
N ALA A 437 -10.34 17.62 20.75
CA ALA A 437 -10.80 17.23 19.43
C ALA A 437 -9.66 17.36 18.43
N LEU A 438 -9.58 16.41 17.49
CA LEU A 438 -8.63 16.48 16.39
C LEU A 438 -9.12 17.47 15.32
N ALA A 439 -8.18 18.15 14.68
CA ALA A 439 -8.40 18.89 13.45
C ALA A 439 -7.39 18.44 12.39
N THR A 440 -7.82 18.44 11.14
CA THR A 440 -6.95 18.15 9.99
C THR A 440 -6.34 19.45 9.48
N TYR A 441 -5.02 19.48 9.39
CA TYR A 441 -4.24 20.57 8.82
C TYR A 441 -3.56 20.06 7.56
N GLY A 442 -3.74 20.74 6.43
CA GLY A 442 -3.14 20.29 5.18
C GLY A 442 -3.31 21.27 4.04
N GLU A 443 -2.41 21.15 3.07
CA GLU A 443 -2.34 21.98 1.87
C GLU A 443 -2.00 21.10 0.66
N ILE A 444 -2.38 21.55 -0.53
CA ILE A 444 -2.10 20.85 -1.79
C ILE A 444 -0.99 21.59 -2.53
N PHE A 445 0.01 20.86 -2.99
CA PHE A 445 0.95 21.34 -3.99
C PHE A 445 0.84 20.49 -5.26
N SER A 446 1.20 21.07 -6.41
CA SER A 446 1.15 20.34 -7.69
C SER A 446 2.53 20.28 -8.31
N VAL A 447 2.90 19.09 -8.79
CA VAL A 447 4.08 18.91 -9.62
C VAL A 447 3.63 19.04 -11.07
N THR A 448 4.00 20.15 -11.70
CA THR A 448 3.58 20.45 -13.07
C THR A 448 4.39 19.65 -14.09
N ARG A 449 3.81 19.33 -15.26
CA ARG A 449 4.55 18.68 -16.37
C ARG A 449 5.77 19.51 -16.81
N GLN A 450 5.68 20.83 -16.72
CA GLN A 450 6.78 21.74 -17.00
C GLN A 450 7.96 21.52 -16.04
N ALA A 451 7.71 21.32 -14.74
CA ALA A 451 8.77 21.03 -13.77
C ALA A 451 9.53 19.74 -14.10
N ILE A 452 8.81 18.69 -14.51
CA ILE A 452 9.41 17.42 -14.92
C ILE A 452 10.22 17.55 -16.21
N ILE A 453 9.72 18.29 -17.19
CA ILE A 453 10.41 18.55 -18.46
C ILE A 453 11.69 19.36 -18.23
N ASN A 454 11.63 20.33 -17.31
CA ASN A 454 12.75 21.18 -16.94
C ASN A 454 13.70 20.51 -15.92
N ASP A 455 13.43 19.27 -15.52
CA ASP A 455 14.22 18.51 -14.54
C ASP A 455 14.37 19.25 -13.19
N ASP A 456 13.34 20.02 -12.80
CA ASP A 456 13.31 20.84 -11.58
C ASP A 456 13.01 19.98 -10.35
N LEU A 457 14.09 19.40 -9.79
CA LEU A 457 14.04 18.61 -8.56
C LEU A 457 13.60 19.42 -7.34
N ASN A 458 13.74 20.75 -7.33
CA ASN A 458 13.43 21.57 -6.16
C ASN A 458 11.94 21.55 -5.84
N GLN A 459 11.05 21.37 -6.83
CA GLN A 459 9.62 21.20 -6.56
C GLN A 459 9.29 19.86 -5.91
N LEU A 460 10.16 18.86 -6.05
CA LEU A 460 10.02 17.54 -5.44
C LEU A 460 10.72 17.45 -4.07
N THR A 461 11.68 18.33 -3.79
CA THR A 461 12.45 18.33 -2.54
C THR A 461 12.13 19.53 -1.64
N ASP A 462 12.40 20.76 -2.09
CA ASP A 462 12.30 21.97 -1.26
C ASP A 462 10.87 22.27 -0.82
N VAL A 463 9.89 22.09 -1.71
CA VAL A 463 8.48 22.37 -1.40
C VAL A 463 7.95 21.40 -0.34
N PRO A 464 8.06 20.06 -0.52
CA PRO A 464 7.67 19.12 0.54
C PRO A 464 8.44 19.34 1.84
N MET A 465 9.75 19.60 1.79
CA MET A 465 10.54 19.87 2.98
C MET A 465 10.04 21.10 3.75
N LYS A 466 9.70 22.20 3.05
CA LYS A 466 9.10 23.39 3.69
C LYS A 466 7.72 23.08 4.27
N MET A 467 6.92 22.27 3.61
CA MET A 467 5.62 21.84 4.13
C MET A 467 5.76 20.97 5.38
N GLY A 468 6.78 20.13 5.46
CA GLY A 468 7.08 19.31 6.65
C GLY A 468 7.46 20.18 7.85
N ARG A 469 8.30 21.19 7.62
CA ARG A 469 8.63 22.20 8.63
C ARG A 469 7.40 22.98 9.08
N ALA A 470 6.57 23.41 8.13
CA ALA A 470 5.34 24.16 8.40
C ALA A 470 4.30 23.33 9.18
N ALA A 471 4.19 22.04 8.90
CA ALA A 471 3.30 21.13 9.62
C ALA A 471 3.67 21.06 11.11
N LYS A 472 4.97 20.91 11.41
CA LYS A 472 5.44 20.88 12.81
C LYS A 472 5.28 22.25 13.49
N ALA A 473 5.59 23.32 12.77
CA ALA A 473 5.40 24.68 13.25
C ALA A 473 3.93 24.99 13.57
N THR A 474 2.98 24.49 12.77
CA THR A 474 1.54 24.67 13.01
C THR A 474 1.13 24.03 14.34
N ILE A 475 1.65 22.84 14.66
CA ILE A 475 1.38 22.21 15.97
C ILE A 475 2.01 23.04 17.09
N GLY A 476 3.24 23.54 16.89
CA GLY A 476 3.88 24.47 17.83
C GLY A 476 3.03 25.71 18.08
N ASP A 477 2.51 26.34 17.02
CA ASP A 477 1.62 27.50 17.10
C ASP A 477 0.37 27.18 17.93
N LEU A 478 -0.24 26.00 17.74
CA LEU A 478 -1.40 25.56 18.52
C LEU A 478 -1.07 25.37 19.99
N VAL A 479 0.07 24.75 20.33
CA VAL A 479 0.51 24.57 21.73
C VAL A 479 0.77 25.91 22.40
N TYR A 480 1.56 26.78 21.78
CA TYR A 480 1.86 28.08 22.36
C TYR A 480 0.63 29.00 22.38
N ALA A 481 -0.33 28.82 21.47
CA ALA A 481 -1.61 29.50 21.53
C ALA A 481 -2.43 29.16 22.79
N ILE A 482 -2.29 27.96 23.37
CA ILE A 482 -2.94 27.63 24.65
C ILE A 482 -2.38 28.53 25.78
N LEU A 483 -1.06 28.76 25.78
CA LEU A 483 -0.42 29.62 26.78
C LEU A 483 -0.81 31.09 26.64
N THR A 484 -0.82 31.59 25.40
CA THR A 484 -1.04 33.01 25.11
C THR A 484 -2.52 33.38 25.13
N LYS A 485 -3.41 32.56 24.56
CA LYS A 485 -4.86 32.81 24.53
C LYS A 485 -5.56 32.48 25.84
N ASN A 486 -4.95 31.64 26.70
CA ASN A 486 -5.47 31.26 28.01
C ASN A 486 -6.93 30.74 27.96
N PRO A 487 -7.19 29.62 27.26
CA PRO A 487 -8.54 29.10 27.06
C PRO A 487 -9.20 28.66 28.37
N LYS A 488 -10.53 28.55 28.36
CA LYS A 488 -11.31 28.07 29.52
C LYS A 488 -11.28 26.55 29.61
N LEU A 489 -11.17 26.03 30.83
CA LEU A 489 -11.27 24.61 31.17
C LEU A 489 -12.73 24.20 31.42
N SER A 490 -12.95 22.90 31.68
CA SER A 490 -14.26 22.31 31.97
C SER A 490 -15.00 22.94 33.17
N ASP A 491 -14.29 23.65 34.05
CA ASP A 491 -14.86 24.40 35.19
C ASP A 491 -15.30 25.83 34.85
N GLY A 492 -15.18 26.24 33.58
CA GLY A 492 -15.56 27.56 33.07
C GLY A 492 -14.53 28.66 33.32
N LYS A 493 -13.40 28.36 33.96
CA LYS A 493 -12.33 29.32 34.27
C LYS A 493 -11.17 29.16 33.30
N ALA A 494 -10.44 30.25 33.06
CA ALA A 494 -9.26 30.23 32.19
C ALA A 494 -8.15 29.35 32.78
N LEU A 495 -7.31 28.75 31.92
CA LEU A 495 -6.19 27.89 32.32
C LEU A 495 -5.37 28.52 33.45
N PHE A 496 -4.93 29.77 33.27
CA PHE A 496 -4.32 30.60 34.30
C PHE A 496 -5.35 31.54 34.92
N HIS A 497 -5.69 31.30 36.18
CA HIS A 497 -6.67 32.07 36.93
C HIS A 497 -6.32 32.12 38.42
N ALA A 498 -6.72 33.19 39.12
CA ALA A 498 -6.44 33.35 40.55
C ALA A 498 -7.01 32.19 41.38
N ASP A 499 -8.21 31.71 41.02
CA ASP A 499 -8.86 30.59 41.71
C ASP A 499 -8.14 29.24 41.50
N HIS A 500 -7.40 29.10 40.39
CA HIS A 500 -6.56 27.93 40.13
C HIS A 500 -5.24 28.00 40.91
N LYS A 501 -4.97 29.11 41.60
CA LYS A 501 -3.74 29.35 42.36
C LYS A 501 -2.50 29.09 41.52
N ASN A 502 -2.56 29.43 40.24
CA ASN A 502 -1.49 29.17 39.29
C ASN A 502 -1.02 30.45 38.55
N LEU A 503 -1.30 31.61 39.13
CA LEU A 503 -0.94 32.93 38.59
C LEU A 503 -0.12 33.72 39.63
N SER A 504 1.00 34.29 39.18
CA SER A 504 1.86 35.22 39.93
C SER A 504 2.07 36.51 39.13
N ALA A 505 2.64 37.54 39.76
CA ALA A 505 2.89 38.82 39.09
C ALA A 505 4.37 39.15 38.89
N GLY A 506 5.29 38.62 39.72
CA GLY A 506 6.67 39.12 39.75
C GLY A 506 7.51 38.88 38.50
N ALA A 507 8.34 39.87 38.16
CA ALA A 507 9.49 39.73 37.25
C ALA A 507 10.47 38.62 37.68
N ILE A 508 11.32 38.13 36.76
CA ILE A 508 12.25 37.02 37.03
C ILE A 508 13.25 37.40 38.15
N SER A 509 13.14 36.71 39.28
CA SER A 509 14.01 36.83 40.45
C SER A 509 13.98 35.52 41.25
N VAL A 510 14.92 35.32 42.17
CA VAL A 510 14.91 34.14 43.04
C VAL A 510 13.63 34.07 43.87
N ALA A 511 13.14 35.21 44.37
CA ALA A 511 11.94 35.27 45.19
C ALA A 511 10.66 34.93 44.42
N SER A 512 10.49 35.50 43.22
CA SER A 512 9.30 35.25 42.38
C SER A 512 9.28 33.83 41.81
N LEU A 513 10.45 33.27 41.44
CA LEU A 513 10.54 31.88 41.02
C LEU A 513 10.20 30.92 42.18
N ASP A 514 10.63 31.22 43.40
CA ASP A 514 10.27 30.40 44.56
C ASP A 514 8.78 30.49 44.91
N GLU A 515 8.16 31.67 44.74
CA GLU A 515 6.72 31.85 44.85
C GLU A 515 5.96 30.97 43.84
N SER A 516 6.32 31.01 42.56
CA SER A 516 5.64 30.19 41.53
C SER A 516 5.92 28.70 41.71
N ARG A 517 7.12 28.30 42.18
CA ARG A 517 7.41 26.91 42.59
C ARG A 517 6.51 26.47 43.74
N LYS A 518 6.28 27.35 44.71
CA LYS A 518 5.38 27.09 45.85
C LYS A 518 3.93 26.95 45.38
N LEU A 519 3.48 27.76 44.43
CA LEU A 519 2.15 27.64 43.84
C LEU A 519 1.93 26.25 43.22
N MET A 520 2.89 25.73 42.43
CA MET A 520 2.79 24.38 41.85
C MET A 520 2.81 23.27 42.91
N ARG A 521 3.68 23.38 43.92
CA ARG A 521 3.82 22.33 44.96
C ARG A 521 2.68 22.28 45.97
N LEU A 522 1.93 23.37 46.11
CA LEU A 522 0.79 23.48 47.02
C LEU A 522 -0.55 23.22 46.33
N GLN A 523 -0.54 22.83 45.04
CA GLN A 523 -1.75 22.38 44.37
C GLN A 523 -2.36 21.20 45.12
N LYS A 524 -3.69 21.13 45.18
CA LYS A 524 -4.41 20.11 45.93
C LYS A 524 -5.39 19.35 45.06
N GLU A 525 -5.60 18.10 45.43
CA GLU A 525 -6.70 17.25 44.98
C GLU A 525 -7.52 16.83 46.19
N GLY A 526 -8.71 17.40 46.34
CA GLY A 526 -9.47 17.32 47.59
C GLY A 526 -8.64 17.86 48.76
N GLU A 527 -8.39 17.02 49.76
CA GLU A 527 -7.58 17.34 50.94
C GLU A 527 -6.07 17.08 50.75
N ARG A 528 -5.66 16.39 49.68
CA ARG A 528 -4.26 15.97 49.46
C ARG A 528 -3.49 17.01 48.67
N THR A 529 -2.27 17.33 49.11
CA THR A 529 -1.33 18.15 48.32
C THR A 529 -0.62 17.32 47.26
N LEU A 530 -0.70 17.76 46.01
CA LEU A 530 0.03 17.22 44.86
C LEU A 530 1.39 17.94 44.81
N ASN A 531 2.45 17.25 45.24
CA ASN A 531 3.83 17.80 45.25
C ASN A 531 4.41 17.83 43.82
N ILE A 532 3.75 18.54 42.91
CA ILE A 532 4.15 18.71 41.51
C ILE A 532 5.34 19.68 41.48
N ARG A 533 6.42 19.27 40.83
CA ARG A 533 7.63 20.08 40.68
C ARG A 533 7.72 20.62 39.26
N PRO A 534 8.05 21.91 39.07
CA PRO A 534 8.40 22.42 37.75
C PRO A 534 9.68 21.75 37.27
N ALA A 535 9.70 21.43 35.97
CA ALA A 535 10.86 20.89 35.27
C ALA A 535 11.31 21.80 34.12
N TYR A 536 10.39 22.60 33.56
CA TYR A 536 10.66 23.51 32.46
C TYR A 536 10.22 24.93 32.82
N MET A 537 11.01 25.92 32.41
CA MET A 537 10.67 27.34 32.45
C MET A 537 10.57 27.85 31.00
N LEU A 538 9.38 28.28 30.59
CA LEU A 538 9.13 28.83 29.26
C LEU A 538 9.20 30.35 29.34
N VAL A 539 10.07 30.95 28.53
CA VAL A 539 10.33 32.39 28.53
C VAL A 539 10.34 32.97 27.12
N PRO A 540 9.95 34.25 26.96
CA PRO A 540 10.33 35.06 25.81
C PRO A 540 11.84 35.07 25.59
N VAL A 541 12.27 35.16 24.32
CA VAL A 541 13.69 35.22 23.95
C VAL A 541 14.41 36.38 24.65
N ALA A 542 13.73 37.53 24.83
CA ALA A 542 14.28 38.68 25.55
C ALA A 542 14.68 38.37 27.00
N LEU A 543 14.03 37.38 27.64
CA LEU A 543 14.23 37.02 29.04
C LEU A 543 15.14 35.80 29.24
N GLU A 544 15.58 35.15 28.16
CA GLU A 544 16.39 33.93 28.22
C GLU A 544 17.68 34.11 29.03
N THR A 545 18.42 35.18 28.76
CA THR A 545 19.69 35.45 29.46
C THR A 545 19.45 35.67 30.95
N LEU A 546 18.39 36.40 31.31
CA LEU A 546 18.03 36.66 32.70
C LEU A 546 17.57 35.39 33.41
N ALA A 547 16.77 34.54 32.75
CA ALA A 547 16.33 33.25 33.26
C ALA A 547 17.51 32.30 33.49
N ASN A 548 18.39 32.15 32.50
CA ASN A 548 19.59 31.32 32.60
C ASN A 548 20.53 31.81 33.70
N GLN A 549 20.76 33.12 33.83
CA GLN A 549 21.56 33.67 34.92
C GLN A 549 20.93 33.37 36.29
N THR A 550 19.60 33.45 36.42
CA THR A 550 18.92 33.25 37.71
C THR A 550 18.87 31.77 38.11
N ILE A 551 18.72 30.85 37.14
CA ILE A 551 18.57 29.40 37.39
C ILE A 551 19.91 28.66 37.40
N LYS A 552 20.84 28.99 36.51
CA LYS A 552 22.11 28.25 36.36
C LYS A 552 23.23 28.79 37.23
N SER A 553 23.15 30.06 37.66
CA SER A 553 24.19 30.66 38.50
C SER A 553 24.27 29.97 39.86
N ALA A 554 25.50 29.72 40.31
CA ALA A 554 25.80 29.22 41.65
C ALA A 554 25.54 30.26 42.75
N SER A 555 25.43 31.54 42.41
CA SER A 555 25.24 32.66 43.34
C SER A 555 24.19 33.68 42.85
N VAL A 556 23.52 34.35 43.79
CA VAL A 556 22.42 35.30 43.50
C VAL A 556 22.96 36.64 42.99
N LYS A 557 22.27 37.28 42.03
CA LYS A 557 22.62 38.60 41.48
C LYS A 557 22.61 39.69 42.57
N GLY A 558 23.72 40.43 42.71
CA GLY A 558 23.89 41.48 43.71
C GLY A 558 24.75 41.10 44.93
N ALA A 559 25.19 39.84 45.02
CA ALA A 559 26.31 39.49 45.90
C ALA A 559 27.61 39.81 45.17
N ASP A 560 28.26 40.93 45.52
CA ASP A 560 29.64 41.20 45.14
C ASP A 560 30.49 39.94 45.38
N ILE A 561 31.23 39.54 44.35
CA ILE A 561 32.44 38.70 44.38
C ILE A 561 32.55 37.81 45.65
N ASN A 562 32.19 36.53 45.54
CA ASN A 562 32.40 35.48 46.56
C ASN A 562 31.66 35.63 47.90
N ALA A 563 30.32 35.75 47.91
CA ALA A 563 29.59 35.67 49.19
C ALA A 563 29.35 34.23 49.72
N GLY A 564 29.70 33.16 48.99
CA GLY A 564 29.40 31.78 49.43
C GLY A 564 27.89 31.48 49.61
N ILE A 565 27.02 32.36 49.10
CA ILE A 565 25.57 32.22 49.16
C ILE A 565 25.15 31.29 48.03
N VAL A 566 24.83 30.05 48.40
CA VAL A 566 24.31 29.02 47.49
C VAL A 566 22.95 29.47 46.97
N ASN A 567 22.78 29.46 45.64
CA ASN A 567 21.49 29.69 45.02
C ASN A 567 20.51 28.54 45.35
N PRO A 568 19.41 28.77 46.10
CA PRO A 568 18.49 27.72 46.53
C PRO A 568 17.64 27.14 45.39
N ILE A 569 17.63 27.81 44.22
CA ILE A 569 16.90 27.39 43.03
C ILE A 569 17.83 26.96 41.90
N GLN A 570 19.09 26.63 42.18
CA GLN A 570 20.01 26.22 41.13
C GLN A 570 19.52 24.98 40.37
N ASN A 571 19.53 25.03 39.03
CA ASN A 571 19.18 23.93 38.12
C ASN A 571 17.82 23.26 38.39
N PHE A 572 16.85 24.01 38.94
CA PHE A 572 15.55 23.42 39.27
C PHE A 572 14.66 23.15 38.04
N ALA A 573 14.89 23.88 36.95
CA ALA A 573 14.15 23.75 35.70
C ALA A 573 15.05 24.04 34.49
N GLU A 574 14.75 23.45 33.36
CA GLU A 574 15.36 23.73 32.07
C GLU A 574 14.68 24.95 31.42
N VAL A 575 15.47 25.92 30.97
CA VAL A 575 14.95 27.15 30.35
C VAL A 575 14.75 26.90 28.86
N ILE A 576 13.52 27.09 28.39
CA ILE A 576 13.13 27.04 26.98
C ILE A 576 12.73 28.45 26.56
N ALA A 577 13.47 29.01 25.61
CA ALA A 577 13.21 30.33 25.05
C ALA A 577 12.39 30.20 23.76
N GLU A 578 11.29 30.93 23.67
CA GLU A 578 10.35 30.82 22.56
C GLU A 578 9.98 32.17 21.96
N PRO A 579 10.15 32.36 20.63
CA PRO A 579 9.86 33.63 19.97
C PRO A 579 8.36 33.98 19.99
N ARG A 580 7.48 32.97 19.93
CA ARG A 580 6.02 33.15 19.98
C ARG A 580 5.56 33.78 21.30
N LEU A 581 6.29 33.53 22.39
CA LEU A 581 6.00 34.14 23.69
C LEU A 581 6.43 35.62 23.74
N ASP A 582 7.49 35.98 23.02
CA ASP A 582 7.98 37.35 22.91
C ASP A 582 6.98 38.26 22.19
N GLU A 583 6.35 37.75 21.12
CA GLU A 583 5.30 38.48 20.38
C GLU A 583 4.03 38.69 21.22
N ALA A 584 3.67 37.72 22.06
CA ALA A 584 2.47 37.81 22.89
C ALA A 584 2.65 38.69 24.13
N ASP A 585 3.70 38.46 24.91
CA ASP A 585 4.05 39.25 26.09
C ASP A 585 5.52 39.02 26.48
N ALA A 586 6.39 39.95 26.09
CA ALA A 586 7.82 39.91 26.36
C ALA A 586 8.21 39.92 27.86
N LYS A 587 7.25 40.13 28.78
CA LYS A 587 7.49 40.11 30.24
C LYS A 587 6.98 38.84 30.90
N ALA A 588 5.94 38.22 30.37
CA ALA A 588 5.34 37.04 30.97
C ALA A 588 6.27 35.82 30.86
N TRP A 589 6.25 34.96 31.87
CA TRP A 589 6.99 33.70 31.88
C TRP A 589 6.16 32.60 32.53
N TYR A 590 6.47 31.34 32.19
CA TYR A 590 5.68 30.18 32.59
C TYR A 590 6.58 29.11 33.20
N LEU A 591 6.03 28.32 34.12
CA LEU A 591 6.65 27.06 34.57
C LEU A 591 5.73 25.90 34.19
N ALA A 592 6.34 24.83 33.71
CA ALA A 592 5.66 23.57 33.39
C ALA A 592 6.30 22.41 34.14
N ALA A 593 5.47 21.45 34.56
CA ALA A 593 5.91 20.21 35.17
C ALA A 593 6.61 19.29 34.15
N ALA A 594 7.26 18.22 34.64
CA ALA A 594 7.93 17.24 33.78
C ALA A 594 6.94 16.49 32.88
N LYS A 595 7.47 16.01 31.73
CA LYS A 595 6.75 15.15 30.79
C LYS A 595 6.15 13.93 31.51
N GLY A 596 4.84 13.75 31.37
CA GLY A 596 4.07 12.71 32.08
C GLY A 596 3.18 13.22 33.21
N THR A 597 3.34 14.49 33.60
CA THR A 597 2.34 15.23 34.39
C THR A 597 1.31 15.81 33.41
N ASP A 598 0.00 15.77 33.71
CA ASP A 598 -1.07 16.21 32.80
C ASP A 598 -1.04 17.75 32.59
N THR A 599 -0.12 18.24 31.75
CA THR A 599 0.03 19.64 31.37
C THR A 599 -0.83 19.96 30.14
N ILE A 600 -0.25 19.95 28.93
CA ILE A 600 -0.93 20.07 27.65
C ILE A 600 -0.74 18.75 26.90
N GLU A 601 -1.82 18.22 26.34
CA GLU A 601 -1.79 17.05 25.46
C GLU A 601 -1.78 17.50 24.00
N VAL A 602 -0.83 16.95 23.24
CA VAL A 602 -0.87 16.93 21.78
C VAL A 602 -1.29 15.53 21.37
N ALA A 603 -2.54 15.40 20.93
CA ALA A 603 -3.11 14.14 20.48
C ALA A 603 -3.02 14.00 18.97
N TYR A 604 -2.64 12.82 18.51
CA TYR A 604 -2.53 12.45 17.10
C TYR A 604 -3.54 11.37 16.73
N LEU A 605 -4.03 11.39 15.48
CA LEU A 605 -4.94 10.35 14.99
C LEU A 605 -4.24 8.99 14.94
N ASN A 606 -4.78 8.00 15.66
CA ASN A 606 -4.21 6.64 15.77
C ASN A 606 -2.72 6.61 16.14
N GLY A 607 -2.22 7.65 16.82
CA GLY A 607 -0.81 7.76 17.20
C GLY A 607 0.16 8.13 16.06
N VAL A 608 -0.34 8.45 14.86
CA VAL A 608 0.46 8.89 13.72
C VAL A 608 0.87 10.35 13.90
N ASP A 609 2.11 10.57 14.34
CA ASP A 609 2.64 11.90 14.64
C ASP A 609 3.44 12.54 13.52
N THR A 610 3.59 11.85 12.39
CA THR A 610 4.23 12.38 11.18
C THR A 610 3.19 12.82 10.15
N PRO A 611 3.46 13.88 9.37
CA PRO A 611 2.60 14.24 8.25
C PRO A 611 2.66 13.15 7.18
N TYR A 612 1.57 13.00 6.44
CA TYR A 612 1.47 12.02 5.36
C TYR A 612 0.88 12.65 4.11
N ILE A 613 1.05 11.95 2.99
CA ILE A 613 0.78 12.48 1.66
C ILE A 613 -0.24 11.60 0.94
N ASP A 614 -1.28 12.21 0.35
CA ASP A 614 -2.18 11.56 -0.59
C ASP A 614 -2.03 12.20 -1.98
N GLN A 615 -2.10 11.41 -3.05
CA GLN A 615 -2.09 11.93 -4.42
C GLN A 615 -3.45 11.82 -5.10
N GLN A 616 -3.73 12.77 -5.99
CA GLN A 616 -4.83 12.69 -6.94
C GLN A 616 -4.33 13.10 -8.33
N GLU A 617 -4.73 12.32 -9.34
CA GLU A 617 -4.52 12.69 -10.74
C GLU A 617 -5.37 13.92 -11.09
N GLY A 618 -4.73 14.95 -11.64
CA GLY A 618 -5.34 16.26 -11.79
C GLY A 618 -6.46 16.30 -12.85
N PHE A 619 -7.70 16.55 -12.43
CA PHE A 619 -8.75 17.11 -13.29
C PHE A 619 -8.63 18.64 -13.43
N THR A 620 -8.01 19.30 -12.44
CA THR A 620 -7.87 20.77 -12.34
C THR A 620 -6.47 21.30 -12.63
N THR A 621 -5.45 20.44 -12.62
CA THR A 621 -4.05 20.80 -12.88
C THR A 621 -3.43 19.87 -13.90
N ASP A 622 -2.63 20.43 -14.79
CA ASP A 622 -1.88 19.73 -15.82
C ASP A 622 -0.65 19.00 -15.20
N GLY A 623 -0.86 18.10 -14.23
CA GLY A 623 0.17 17.42 -13.45
C GLY A 623 -0.38 16.51 -12.34
N ILE A 624 0.46 16.17 -11.34
CA ILE A 624 0.02 15.44 -10.13
C ILE A 624 -0.25 16.44 -9.01
N ALA A 625 -1.43 16.37 -8.41
CA ALA A 625 -1.76 17.11 -7.19
C ALA A 625 -1.45 16.24 -5.98
N THR A 626 -0.63 16.76 -5.09
CA THR A 626 -0.13 16.08 -3.90
C THR A 626 -0.61 16.82 -2.66
N LYS A 627 -1.46 16.17 -1.86
CA LYS A 627 -2.04 16.71 -0.63
C LYS A 627 -1.20 16.25 0.54
N VAL A 628 -0.62 17.19 1.29
CA VAL A 628 0.06 16.91 2.56
C VAL A 628 -0.92 17.20 3.68
N ARG A 629 -1.09 16.27 4.63
CA ARG A 629 -1.94 16.48 5.81
C ARG A 629 -1.34 15.91 7.09
N ILE A 630 -1.73 16.52 8.20
CA ILE A 630 -1.49 16.04 9.56
C ILE A 630 -2.75 16.24 10.41
N ASP A 631 -3.07 15.24 11.23
CA ASP A 631 -4.23 15.25 12.10
C ASP A 631 -3.77 15.40 13.54
N ALA A 632 -3.99 16.58 14.13
CA ALA A 632 -3.53 16.90 15.48
C ALA A 632 -4.61 17.65 16.27
N GLY A 633 -4.67 17.39 17.56
CA GLY A 633 -5.51 18.09 18.52
C GLY A 633 -4.67 18.53 19.71
N VAL A 634 -4.84 19.77 20.16
CA VAL A 634 -4.09 20.32 21.29
C VAL A 634 -5.08 20.84 22.33
N ALA A 635 -4.96 20.34 23.57
CA ALA A 635 -5.80 20.79 24.67
C ALA A 635 -5.02 20.81 26.01
N PRO A 636 -5.31 21.78 26.90
CA PRO A 636 -4.84 21.71 28.28
C PRO A 636 -5.57 20.57 29.00
N LEU A 637 -4.83 19.75 29.76
CA LEU A 637 -5.38 18.65 30.55
C LEU A 637 -5.67 19.03 31.99
N ASP A 638 -4.75 19.79 32.61
CA ASP A 638 -4.90 20.23 33.99
C ASP A 638 -4.16 21.55 34.23
N TYR A 639 -4.79 22.46 34.97
CA TYR A 639 -4.18 23.73 35.36
C TYR A 639 -3.07 23.57 36.40
N ARG A 640 -3.05 22.46 37.15
CA ARG A 640 -2.13 22.24 38.28
C ARG A 640 -0.70 21.98 37.85
N GLY A 641 -0.50 21.47 36.63
CA GLY A 641 0.80 21.18 36.06
C GLY A 641 1.57 22.42 35.59
N MET A 642 0.97 23.61 35.62
CA MET A 642 1.54 24.82 35.03
C MET A 642 1.30 26.06 35.91
N THR A 643 2.20 27.03 35.84
CA THR A 643 2.02 28.36 36.44
C THR A 643 2.43 29.46 35.47
N LYS A 644 1.75 30.62 35.53
CA LYS A 644 2.06 31.82 34.76
C LYS A 644 2.47 32.95 35.69
N SER A 645 3.48 33.72 35.33
CA SER A 645 3.76 35.04 35.90
C SER A 645 3.55 36.12 34.84
N THR A 646 2.96 37.26 35.22
CA THR A 646 2.82 38.42 34.32
C THR A 646 4.10 39.24 34.17
N GLY A 647 5.12 38.99 35.00
CA GLY A 647 6.43 39.64 34.89
C GLY A 647 6.44 41.14 35.22
N GLN A 648 5.46 41.60 35.99
CA GLN A 648 5.33 42.97 36.49
C GLN A 648 6.24 43.27 37.68
#